data_AF-A0A1U7CIP8-F1
#
_entry.id   AF-A0A1U7CIP8-F1
#
_cell.length_a   1.000
_cell.length_b   1.000
_cell.length_c   1.000
_cell.angle_alpha   90.00
_cell.angle_beta   90.00
_cell.angle_gamma   90.00
#
_symmetry.space_group_name_H-M   'P 1'
#
loop_
_entity.id
_entity.type
_entity.pdbx_description
1 polymer ?
#
loop_
_entity_poly.entity_id
_entity_poly.type
_entity_poly.pdbx_seq_one_letter_code
_entity_poly.pdbx_strand_id
1 'polypeptide(L)'
;MTHIRLHGLLVAVLLSGAAWAKADEKPIDWRDVRSLAFEGQGWKDVKAPFDRLPGKAEGVVRPPVWSNSRNSAGLCARFVTDATEIHARWTLTSDRLDMPHMPATGVSGLDLYARDDQGHWRWVAVGQPEAAKNTKVLAQGLKAGSREYLVYLPLYNGVSTVEIGVPRGSKLDPAGPREEGRRRPIVFYGTSITHGGCASRPGMVHTAIVGRRLDVPVINLGFSGSGTMDPSMTDLLAELDAAVYVIDCLPNMAADDVASRTEPLVKTLRKARPDTPILLVEDRSYTDSTFLDAHRQRNETSRAALKAAYERLRAEGIANLHYLEGESQVGDDGEGTVDGSHPTDLGFMRMADVFTPALAPLVKVADAAAPAEKGAWLIGFADLEKRLGEPDLRVLDARPRAAYDKGHIPGAVWVDAKAVAATSTKPGALSDRAAWERWIAPLGIGPKTKVLIYDANRQLDAARFWWLLRYLGVERVGLIDGNFPVWAKDGRPVTTAIPKVEPVPFPVVLRPDVLATRDQVLAALGSKSSTIIDARSEGEYNGTVKFSQRSGHVPTACSLEWEKFVDENGRFLDEPSLRAKLATAGVKPDDPVITHCQGAAARRSTPSSSSASASKPATTTSAGPTGATPPTLPSQPNPRNDGRRIRVVSNHHDAVGTPGLMKMS
;
A
#
# COMPACT_ATOMS: atom_id res chain seq x y z
N MET A 1 7.73 8.28 75.45
CA MET A 1 7.51 6.85 75.12
C MET A 1 8.04 6.60 73.71
N THR A 2 8.68 5.45 73.44
CA THR A 2 8.83 4.75 72.12
C THR A 2 9.02 5.62 70.85
N HIS A 3 9.99 5.48 69.94
CA HIS A 3 11.03 4.48 69.60
C HIS A 3 12.04 5.21 68.64
N ILE A 4 13.18 4.71 68.14
CA ILE A 4 13.96 3.45 68.21
C ILE A 4 15.46 3.83 68.02
N ARG A 5 16.43 2.91 68.22
CA ARG A 5 17.83 3.10 67.76
C ARG A 5 18.10 2.25 66.52
N LEU A 6 18.88 2.74 65.56
CA LEU A 6 19.70 1.89 64.70
C LEU A 6 21.07 2.53 64.43
N HIS A 7 22.11 1.70 64.33
CA HIS A 7 23.51 2.14 64.29
C HIS A 7 23.97 2.38 62.84
N GLY A 8 24.72 3.46 62.61
CA GLY A 8 25.45 3.66 61.35
C GLY A 8 26.77 2.90 61.37
N LEU A 9 26.89 1.87 60.53
CA LEU A 9 28.13 1.13 60.32
C LEU A 9 28.97 1.83 59.23
N LEU A 10 30.17 2.28 59.58
CA LEU A 10 31.09 2.89 58.61
C LEU A 10 31.75 1.79 57.77
N VAL A 11 31.44 1.72 56.47
CA VAL A 11 32.13 0.82 55.52
C VAL A 11 33.04 1.65 54.63
N ALA A 12 34.35 1.54 54.84
CA ALA A 12 35.35 2.12 53.96
C ALA A 12 35.50 1.24 52.71
N VAL A 13 35.01 1.72 51.56
CA VAL A 13 35.23 1.05 50.27
C VAL A 13 36.51 1.61 49.64
N LEU A 14 37.52 0.75 49.49
CA LEU A 14 38.72 1.04 48.73
C LEU A 14 38.37 1.18 47.25
N LEU A 15 38.43 2.41 46.72
CA LEU A 15 38.32 2.68 45.29
C LEU A 15 39.62 2.26 44.58
N SER A 16 39.65 1.03 44.07
CA SER A 16 40.65 0.61 43.09
C SER A 16 40.39 1.35 41.77
N GLY A 17 41.25 2.31 41.45
CA GLY A 17 41.20 3.08 40.20
C GLY A 17 41.56 2.23 38.98
N ALA A 18 40.60 1.45 38.48
CA ALA A 18 40.69 0.86 37.16
C ALA A 18 40.55 1.98 36.12
N ALA A 19 41.67 2.44 35.56
CA ALA A 19 41.67 3.36 34.44
C ALA A 19 41.02 2.66 33.23
N TRP A 20 39.76 3.02 32.94
CA TRP A 20 39.12 2.59 31.69
C TRP A 20 39.85 3.29 30.55
N ALA A 21 40.59 2.52 29.75
CA ALA A 21 41.14 3.01 28.51
C ALA A 21 39.99 3.55 27.67
N LYS A 22 40.06 4.82 27.27
CA LYS A 22 39.22 5.32 26.18
C LYS A 22 39.52 4.43 24.97
N ALA A 23 38.49 3.80 24.41
CA ALA A 23 38.64 3.13 23.12
C ALA A 23 39.15 4.18 22.12
N ASP A 24 40.15 3.83 21.30
CA ASP A 24 40.66 4.73 20.27
C ASP A 24 39.53 5.11 19.32
N GLU A 25 39.06 6.36 19.41
CA GLU A 25 38.09 6.93 18.49
C GLU A 25 38.71 6.91 17.08
N LYS A 26 38.17 6.06 16.22
CA LYS A 26 38.61 5.99 14.82
C LYS A 26 38.37 7.36 14.17
N PRO A 27 39.32 7.88 13.36
CA PRO A 27 39.07 9.08 12.55
C PRO A 27 37.80 8.92 11.71
N ILE A 28 37.04 10.00 11.54
CA ILE A 28 35.80 9.97 10.77
C ILE A 28 36.08 10.40 9.32
N ASP A 29 35.64 9.58 8.38
CA ASP A 29 35.66 9.90 6.95
C ASP A 29 34.31 10.53 6.56
N TRP A 30 34.37 11.77 6.05
CA TRP A 30 33.21 12.63 5.79
C TRP A 30 32.87 12.68 4.29
N ARG A 31 31.57 12.74 3.97
CA ARG A 31 31.07 12.79 2.59
C ARG A 31 29.86 13.72 2.47
N ASP A 32 29.93 14.67 1.53
CA ASP A 32 28.82 15.59 1.20
C ASP A 32 27.61 14.80 0.70
N VAL A 33 26.43 15.10 1.24
CA VAL A 33 25.18 14.38 0.92
C VAL A 33 24.79 14.47 -0.56
N ARG A 34 25.23 15.51 -1.27
CA ARG A 34 25.00 15.68 -2.73
C ARG A 34 25.84 14.72 -3.58
N SER A 35 26.85 14.07 -2.98
CA SER A 35 27.63 12.99 -3.60
C SER A 35 27.10 11.58 -3.28
N LEU A 36 26.03 11.50 -2.50
CA LEU A 36 25.25 10.28 -2.23
C LEU A 36 24.05 10.22 -3.20
N ALA A 37 23.07 9.35 -2.97
CA ALA A 37 21.83 9.37 -3.75
C ALA A 37 20.91 10.50 -3.25
N PHE A 38 21.22 11.73 -3.66
CA PHE A 38 20.50 12.95 -3.30
C PHE A 38 19.17 13.06 -4.04
N GLU A 39 18.10 13.36 -3.31
CA GLU A 39 16.71 13.34 -3.77
C GLU A 39 15.91 14.55 -3.26
N GLY A 40 14.80 14.87 -3.95
CA GLY A 40 13.87 15.94 -3.58
C GLY A 40 14.17 17.32 -4.16
N GLN A 41 15.33 17.53 -4.79
CA GLN A 41 15.64 18.76 -5.52
C GLN A 41 15.11 18.68 -6.96
N GLY A 42 14.26 19.63 -7.37
CA GLY A 42 13.60 19.59 -8.69
C GLY A 42 14.47 20.08 -9.86
N TRP A 43 15.45 20.95 -9.59
CA TRP A 43 16.27 21.62 -10.59
C TRP A 43 17.76 21.48 -10.28
N LYS A 44 18.60 21.61 -11.31
CA LYS A 44 20.07 21.57 -11.18
C LYS A 44 20.71 22.95 -11.27
N ASP A 45 20.06 23.87 -11.96
CA ASP A 45 20.43 25.27 -12.16
C ASP A 45 20.02 26.16 -10.96
N VAL A 46 20.38 25.73 -9.75
CA VAL A 46 20.04 26.41 -8.48
C VAL A 46 21.06 27.48 -8.09
N LYS A 47 20.64 28.52 -7.34
CA LYS A 47 21.53 29.63 -6.94
C LYS A 47 22.49 29.24 -5.80
N ALA A 48 22.03 28.43 -4.87
CA ALA A 48 22.84 27.79 -3.83
C ALA A 48 22.55 26.27 -3.77
N PRO A 49 23.48 25.46 -3.24
CA PRO A 49 23.45 23.99 -3.35
C PRO A 49 22.16 23.28 -2.93
N PHE A 50 21.42 23.84 -1.98
CA PHE A 50 20.23 23.24 -1.37
C PHE A 50 18.96 24.10 -1.58
N ASP A 51 18.97 25.01 -2.56
CA ASP A 51 17.74 25.71 -2.93
C ASP A 51 16.74 24.74 -3.61
N ARG A 52 15.45 25.01 -3.43
CA ARG A 52 14.34 24.23 -3.99
C ARG A 52 13.80 24.74 -5.32
N LEU A 53 14.23 25.93 -5.76
CA LEU A 53 13.85 26.56 -7.03
C LEU A 53 15.10 26.90 -7.87
N PRO A 54 15.00 26.94 -9.20
CA PRO A 54 16.12 27.30 -10.06
C PRO A 54 16.44 28.79 -9.94
N GLY A 55 17.69 29.19 -10.24
CA GLY A 55 18.15 30.57 -10.13
C GLY A 55 17.33 31.56 -10.95
N LYS A 56 16.81 31.13 -12.11
CA LYS A 56 15.89 31.92 -12.96
C LYS A 56 14.55 32.28 -12.30
N ALA A 57 14.19 31.66 -11.18
CA ALA A 57 12.98 32.01 -10.42
C ALA A 57 13.16 33.31 -9.61
N GLU A 58 14.39 33.74 -9.34
CA GLU A 58 14.68 34.96 -8.59
C GLU A 58 14.13 36.19 -9.32
N GLY A 59 13.25 36.95 -8.66
CA GLY A 59 12.55 38.09 -9.26
C GLY A 59 11.37 37.73 -10.18
N VAL A 60 11.15 36.45 -10.48
CA VAL A 60 10.03 35.94 -11.30
C VAL A 60 8.90 35.38 -10.43
N VAL A 61 9.24 34.62 -9.38
CA VAL A 61 8.28 34.25 -8.34
C VAL A 61 8.17 35.36 -7.29
N ARG A 62 7.04 35.43 -6.57
CA ARG A 62 6.83 36.45 -5.53
C ARG A 62 7.93 36.35 -4.45
N PRO A 63 8.40 37.47 -3.86
CA PRO A 63 9.50 37.44 -2.89
C PRO A 63 9.33 36.46 -1.72
N PRO A 64 8.14 36.25 -1.13
CA PRO A 64 7.95 35.21 -0.11
C PRO A 64 8.15 33.78 -0.62
N VAL A 65 7.80 33.48 -1.88
CA VAL A 65 8.03 32.16 -2.50
C VAL A 65 9.54 31.94 -2.68
N TRP A 66 10.27 32.95 -3.17
CA TRP A 66 11.72 32.90 -3.31
C TRP A 66 12.45 32.77 -1.97
N SER A 67 12.03 33.52 -0.94
CA SER A 67 12.60 33.41 0.40
C SER A 67 12.37 32.03 1.00
N ASN A 68 11.15 31.49 0.88
CA ASN A 68 10.82 30.15 1.33
C ASN A 68 11.58 29.04 0.56
N SER A 69 11.90 29.23 -0.73
CA SER A 69 12.63 28.23 -1.52
C SER A 69 14.10 28.08 -1.14
N ARG A 70 14.64 28.98 -0.29
CA ARG A 70 15.99 28.87 0.28
C ARG A 70 16.08 27.87 1.44
N ASN A 71 14.94 27.48 2.01
CA ASN A 71 14.86 26.41 3.00
C ASN A 71 14.98 25.04 2.34
N SER A 72 15.58 24.06 3.02
CA SER A 72 15.86 22.72 2.49
C SER A 72 14.71 21.70 2.62
N ALA A 73 13.46 22.15 2.79
CA ALA A 73 12.31 21.29 3.09
C ALA A 73 12.14 20.12 2.10
N GLY A 74 12.12 18.90 2.61
CA GLY A 74 11.94 17.68 1.81
C GLY A 74 13.16 17.22 1.02
N LEU A 75 14.26 17.99 1.01
CA LEU A 75 15.54 17.50 0.47
C LEU A 75 16.07 16.37 1.36
N CYS A 76 16.65 15.34 0.73
CA CYS A 76 17.16 14.18 1.44
C CYS A 76 18.28 13.47 0.67
N ALA A 77 18.99 12.56 1.32
CA ALA A 77 19.96 11.68 0.67
C ALA A 77 19.84 10.24 1.16
N ARG A 78 19.93 9.29 0.23
CA ARG A 78 20.06 7.86 0.53
C ARG A 78 21.50 7.37 0.38
N PHE A 79 21.92 6.50 1.29
CA PHE A 79 23.25 5.92 1.30
C PHE A 79 23.27 4.52 1.88
N VAL A 80 24.31 3.76 1.60
CA VAL A 80 24.53 2.41 2.14
C VAL A 80 25.82 2.42 2.95
N THR A 81 25.75 1.90 4.17
CA THR A 81 26.92 1.77 5.07
C THR A 81 26.83 0.50 5.91
N ASP A 82 27.99 -0.07 6.22
CA ASP A 82 28.18 -1.15 7.20
C ASP A 82 28.66 -0.64 8.58
N ALA A 83 28.76 0.68 8.74
CA ALA A 83 29.21 1.32 9.98
C ALA A 83 28.26 1.03 11.15
N THR A 84 28.85 0.77 12.32
CA THR A 84 28.14 0.66 13.60
C THR A 84 27.87 2.03 14.26
N GLU A 85 28.34 3.10 13.62
CA GLU A 85 28.23 4.50 14.06
C GLU A 85 28.09 5.42 12.85
N ILE A 86 27.23 6.44 12.96
CA ILE A 86 26.95 7.43 11.91
C ILE A 86 26.99 8.82 12.54
N HIS A 87 27.75 9.73 11.93
CA HIS A 87 27.84 11.14 12.28
C HIS A 87 27.20 12.01 11.20
N ALA A 88 26.85 13.24 11.55
CA ALA A 88 26.56 14.28 10.60
C ALA A 88 27.14 15.63 11.03
N ARG A 89 27.52 16.46 10.06
CA ARG A 89 27.81 17.87 10.27
C ARG A 89 27.12 18.71 9.22
N TRP A 90 26.56 19.85 9.63
CA TRP A 90 25.83 20.74 8.74
C TRP A 90 25.96 22.19 9.15
N THR A 91 25.89 23.08 8.16
CA THR A 91 25.89 24.53 8.34
C THR A 91 24.56 25.09 7.86
N LEU A 92 23.83 25.74 8.76
CA LEU A 92 22.56 26.42 8.51
C LEU A 92 22.81 27.81 7.91
N THR A 93 21.85 28.32 7.14
CA THR A 93 21.91 29.69 6.58
C THR A 93 21.30 30.74 7.49
N SER A 94 20.56 30.34 8.52
CA SER A 94 20.05 31.21 9.59
C SER A 94 20.43 30.65 10.97
N ASP A 95 20.71 31.55 11.89
CA ASP A 95 20.93 31.30 13.32
C ASP A 95 19.63 31.07 14.11
N ARG A 96 18.46 31.43 13.57
CA ARG A 96 17.17 31.11 14.17
C ARG A 96 16.89 29.61 14.05
N LEU A 97 17.12 28.89 15.14
CA LEU A 97 17.06 27.43 15.14
C LEU A 97 15.62 26.87 15.14
N ASP A 98 14.66 27.58 15.72
CA ASP A 98 13.29 27.15 15.99
C ASP A 98 12.22 28.21 15.63
N MET A 99 10.95 27.89 15.93
CA MET A 99 9.81 28.82 15.86
C MET A 99 8.89 28.58 17.08
N PRO A 100 8.05 29.55 17.50
CA PRO A 100 7.30 29.47 18.77
C PRO A 100 6.46 28.21 19.00
N HIS A 101 6.01 27.56 17.94
CA HIS A 101 5.21 26.33 17.96
C HIS A 101 5.78 25.23 17.03
N MET A 102 7.08 25.31 16.70
CA MET A 102 7.79 24.27 15.92
C MET A 102 9.23 24.09 16.45
N PRO A 103 9.60 22.90 16.94
CA PRO A 103 10.87 22.71 17.65
C PRO A 103 12.08 22.84 16.73
N ALA A 104 13.24 23.16 17.32
CA ALA A 104 14.51 23.31 16.61
C ALA A 104 14.87 22.10 15.73
N THR A 105 14.52 20.89 16.18
CA THR A 105 14.69 19.65 15.42
C THR A 105 13.91 19.61 14.11
N GLY A 106 12.72 20.20 14.05
CA GLY A 106 11.91 20.35 12.83
C GLY A 106 12.43 21.46 11.93
N VAL A 107 12.69 22.62 12.51
CA VAL A 107 13.08 23.84 11.78
C VAL A 107 14.49 23.73 11.20
N SER A 108 15.46 23.22 11.98
CA SER A 108 16.91 23.29 11.71
C SER A 108 17.66 21.95 11.85
N GLY A 109 16.98 20.86 12.20
CA GLY A 109 17.60 19.55 12.46
C GLY A 109 17.69 18.62 11.24
N LEU A 110 18.37 17.49 11.43
CA LEU A 110 18.40 16.37 10.49
C LEU A 110 17.55 15.20 11.02
N ASP A 111 17.05 14.33 10.15
CA ASP A 111 16.25 13.17 10.57
C ASP A 111 16.67 11.91 9.83
N LEU A 112 17.18 10.92 10.56
CA LEU A 112 17.82 9.72 10.03
C LEU A 112 16.90 8.50 10.14
N TYR A 113 16.71 7.83 9.01
CA TYR A 113 15.99 6.57 8.87
C TYR A 113 16.92 5.48 8.32
N ALA A 114 16.58 4.22 8.60
CA ALA A 114 17.18 3.03 7.99
C ALA A 114 16.09 2.11 7.44
N ARG A 115 16.41 1.34 6.40
CA ARG A 115 15.59 0.22 5.95
C ARG A 115 15.75 -0.97 6.91
N ASP A 116 14.64 -1.49 7.41
CA ASP A 116 14.61 -2.73 8.19
C ASP A 116 14.67 -3.98 7.31
N ASP A 117 14.76 -5.16 7.94
CA ASP A 117 14.83 -6.46 7.25
C ASP A 117 13.55 -6.79 6.44
N GLN A 118 12.46 -6.03 6.61
CA GLN A 118 11.22 -6.11 5.83
C GLN A 118 11.18 -5.09 4.67
N GLY A 119 12.20 -4.24 4.53
CA GLY A 119 12.27 -3.17 3.53
C GLY A 119 11.53 -1.89 3.93
N HIS A 120 11.05 -1.76 5.17
CA HIS A 120 10.36 -0.57 5.66
C HIS A 120 11.36 0.45 6.23
N TRP A 121 11.11 1.74 5.97
CA TRP A 121 11.88 2.82 6.59
C TRP A 121 11.50 3.01 8.07
N ARG A 122 12.45 2.78 8.97
CA ARG A 122 12.34 3.01 10.42
C ARG A 122 13.18 4.19 10.84
N TRP A 123 12.67 4.96 11.80
CA TRP A 123 13.42 6.05 12.42
C TRP A 123 14.60 5.48 13.21
N VAL A 124 15.74 6.18 13.17
CA VAL A 124 16.98 5.81 13.85
C VAL A 124 17.44 6.90 14.81
N ALA A 125 17.49 8.15 14.33
CA ALA A 125 18.07 9.26 15.09
C ALA A 125 17.58 10.62 14.57
N VAL A 126 17.72 11.65 15.41
CA VAL A 126 17.52 13.05 15.06
C VAL A 126 18.82 13.82 15.28
N GLY A 127 19.25 14.56 14.25
CA GLY A 127 20.36 15.51 14.36
C GLY A 127 19.87 16.78 15.02
N GLN A 128 20.03 16.89 16.34
CA GLN A 128 19.61 18.06 17.11
C GLN A 128 20.54 19.26 16.82
N PRO A 129 20.01 20.40 16.35
CA PRO A 129 20.81 21.60 16.12
C PRO A 129 20.98 22.39 17.42
N GLU A 130 22.17 22.94 17.62
CA GLU A 130 22.53 23.78 18.77
C GLU A 130 23.09 25.14 18.34
N ALA A 131 23.55 25.26 17.10
CA ALA A 131 24.09 26.50 16.53
C ALA A 131 23.93 26.52 15.00
N ALA A 132 24.36 27.60 14.36
CA ALA A 132 24.42 27.68 12.90
C ALA A 132 25.39 26.64 12.28
N LYS A 133 26.39 26.16 13.02
CA LYS A 133 27.28 25.05 12.63
C LYS A 133 27.13 23.91 13.62
N ASN A 134 26.79 22.72 13.13
CA ASN A 134 26.54 21.54 13.94
C ASN A 134 27.49 20.41 13.55
N THR A 135 27.91 19.61 14.52
CA THR A 135 28.61 18.33 14.31
C THR A 135 28.14 17.40 15.42
N LYS A 136 27.54 16.27 15.04
CA LYS A 136 26.87 15.33 15.95
C LYS A 136 27.18 13.90 15.56
N VAL A 137 27.35 13.04 16.57
CA VAL A 137 27.04 11.62 16.45
C VAL A 137 25.52 11.53 16.30
N LEU A 138 25.03 10.90 15.23
CA LEU A 138 23.59 10.64 15.07
C LEU A 138 23.22 9.31 15.73
N ALA A 139 24.01 8.26 15.50
CA ALA A 139 23.76 6.94 16.08
C ALA A 139 25.08 6.22 16.38
N GLN A 140 25.12 5.49 17.49
CA GLN A 140 26.21 4.59 17.91
C GLN A 140 25.60 3.23 18.30
N GLY A 141 26.41 2.17 18.26
CA GLY A 141 25.96 0.82 18.61
C GLY A 141 24.94 0.24 17.63
N LEU A 142 24.91 0.74 16.39
CA LEU A 142 24.08 0.14 15.33
C LEU A 142 24.49 -1.33 15.14
N LYS A 143 23.50 -2.19 14.88
CA LYS A 143 23.70 -3.61 14.56
C LYS A 143 24.78 -3.76 13.47
N ALA A 144 25.60 -4.80 13.53
CA ALA A 144 26.57 -5.08 12.47
C ALA A 144 25.86 -5.43 11.14
N GLY A 145 26.47 -5.07 10.01
CA GLY A 145 26.00 -5.37 8.65
C GLY A 145 25.63 -4.14 7.83
N SER A 146 25.67 -4.30 6.51
CA SER A 146 25.34 -3.24 5.55
C SER A 146 23.84 -2.94 5.53
N ARG A 147 23.49 -1.66 5.57
CA ARG A 147 22.10 -1.16 5.54
C ARG A 147 21.97 0.08 4.67
N GLU A 148 20.78 0.27 4.11
CA GLU A 148 20.41 1.49 3.44
C GLU A 148 19.79 2.48 4.45
N TYR A 149 20.25 3.73 4.38
CA TYR A 149 19.84 4.85 5.23
C TYR A 149 19.30 5.99 4.38
N LEU A 150 18.46 6.82 5.00
CA LEU A 150 17.84 7.99 4.42
C LEU A 150 17.92 9.13 5.44
N VAL A 151 18.58 10.23 5.08
CA VAL A 151 18.64 11.44 5.91
C VAL A 151 17.83 12.57 5.28
N TYR A 152 16.89 13.14 6.02
CA TYR A 152 16.16 14.36 5.63
C TYR A 152 16.85 15.61 6.18
N LEU A 153 16.77 16.69 5.40
CA LEU A 153 17.35 18.00 5.70
C LEU A 153 16.31 18.93 6.37
N PRO A 154 16.74 20.07 6.98
CA PRO A 154 15.85 20.96 7.73
C PRO A 154 14.64 21.48 6.94
N LEU A 155 13.50 21.66 7.63
CA LEU A 155 12.26 22.13 7.00
C LEU A 155 12.22 23.66 6.85
N TYR A 156 12.49 24.41 7.92
CA TYR A 156 12.25 25.87 7.96
C TYR A 156 13.52 26.72 8.06
N ASN A 157 14.67 26.11 7.75
CA ASN A 157 15.96 26.76 7.61
C ASN A 157 16.64 26.25 6.32
N GLY A 158 17.55 27.03 5.77
CA GLY A 158 18.42 26.59 4.67
C GLY A 158 19.71 25.97 5.21
N VAL A 159 20.42 25.24 4.35
CA VAL A 159 21.76 24.71 4.65
C VAL A 159 22.72 25.08 3.53
N SER A 160 23.98 25.37 3.90
CA SER A 160 25.07 25.60 2.93
C SER A 160 25.97 24.37 2.77
N THR A 161 26.09 23.54 3.80
CA THR A 161 26.79 22.24 3.77
C THR A 161 26.03 21.21 4.61
N VAL A 162 26.03 19.96 4.16
CA VAL A 162 25.62 18.78 4.94
C VAL A 162 26.51 17.62 4.54
N GLU A 163 27.12 16.97 5.53
CA GLU A 163 28.01 15.81 5.33
C GLU A 163 27.65 14.70 6.32
N ILE A 164 27.63 13.46 5.83
CA ILE A 164 27.57 12.25 6.65
C ILE A 164 28.99 11.77 6.92
N GLY A 165 29.26 11.35 8.15
CA GLY A 165 30.54 10.78 8.57
C GLY A 165 30.37 9.34 9.05
N VAL A 166 31.34 8.49 8.73
CA VAL A 166 31.45 7.12 9.30
C VAL A 166 32.88 6.88 9.82
N PRO A 167 33.09 5.98 10.78
CA PRO A 167 34.42 5.57 11.21
C PRO A 167 35.28 5.08 10.04
N ARG A 168 36.55 5.51 9.99
CA ARG A 168 37.48 5.17 8.91
C ARG A 168 37.60 3.67 8.70
N GLY A 169 37.46 3.27 7.44
CA GLY A 169 37.44 1.88 7.01
C GLY A 169 36.04 1.23 6.93
N SER A 170 34.99 1.89 7.42
CA SER A 170 33.61 1.54 7.07
C SER A 170 33.23 2.04 5.67
N LYS A 171 32.27 1.37 5.02
CA LYS A 171 31.74 1.79 3.73
C LYS A 171 30.78 2.96 3.88
N LEU A 172 30.76 3.86 2.90
CA LEU A 172 29.75 4.93 2.78
C LEU A 172 29.50 5.22 1.30
N ASP A 173 28.59 4.45 0.72
CA ASP A 173 28.28 4.45 -0.71
C ASP A 173 26.94 5.16 -1.00
N PRO A 174 26.75 5.77 -2.18
CA PRO A 174 25.42 6.20 -2.62
C PRO A 174 24.49 4.99 -2.68
N ALA A 175 23.25 5.13 -2.23
CA ALA A 175 22.27 4.05 -2.38
C ALA A 175 21.96 3.80 -3.87
N GLY A 176 21.54 2.58 -4.19
CA GLY A 176 21.14 2.23 -5.54
C GLY A 176 19.99 3.10 -6.06
N PRO A 177 19.82 3.21 -7.40
CA PRO A 177 18.65 3.86 -7.96
C PRO A 177 17.38 3.15 -7.49
N ARG A 178 16.31 3.92 -7.25
CA ARG A 178 14.99 3.35 -6.97
C ARG A 178 14.54 2.44 -8.12
N GLU A 179 13.62 1.52 -7.81
CA GLU A 179 12.91 0.70 -8.81
C GLU A 179 12.45 1.58 -9.97
N GLU A 180 12.55 1.10 -11.21
CA GLU A 180 12.44 1.92 -12.41
C GLU A 180 11.20 2.83 -12.43
N GLY A 181 10.03 2.28 -12.13
CA GLY A 181 8.81 3.06 -12.06
C GLY A 181 8.60 3.90 -10.79
N ARG A 182 9.49 3.82 -9.80
CA ARG A 182 9.54 4.66 -8.58
C ARG A 182 10.60 5.76 -8.66
N ARG A 183 11.16 6.04 -9.84
CA ARG A 183 12.20 7.07 -10.04
C ARG A 183 11.64 8.48 -10.21
N ARG A 184 10.44 8.62 -10.80
CA ARG A 184 9.78 9.93 -10.95
C ARG A 184 9.24 10.40 -9.59
N PRO A 185 9.48 11.67 -9.19
CA PRO A 185 9.06 12.16 -7.89
C PRO A 185 7.58 12.51 -7.82
N ILE A 186 6.99 12.39 -6.64
CA ILE A 186 5.76 13.14 -6.33
C ILE A 186 6.15 14.61 -6.20
N VAL A 187 5.46 15.52 -6.89
CA VAL A 187 5.68 16.96 -6.75
C VAL A 187 4.51 17.55 -5.97
N PHE A 188 4.75 17.93 -4.72
CA PHE A 188 3.79 18.68 -3.92
C PHE A 188 4.03 20.18 -4.09
N TYR A 189 3.00 20.94 -4.45
CA TYR A 189 2.99 22.40 -4.41
C TYR A 189 1.92 22.86 -3.43
N GLY A 190 2.32 23.63 -2.41
CA GLY A 190 1.40 24.00 -1.36
C GLY A 190 1.94 25.00 -0.33
N THR A 191 1.38 24.91 0.86
CA THR A 191 1.38 25.97 1.88
C THR A 191 2.47 25.77 2.96
N SER A 192 2.32 26.43 4.11
CA SER A 192 3.08 26.16 5.33
C SER A 192 2.95 24.71 5.81
N ILE A 193 1.77 24.09 5.63
CA ILE A 193 1.50 22.69 5.99
C ILE A 193 2.37 21.77 5.15
N THR A 194 2.38 21.96 3.84
CA THR A 194 3.23 21.22 2.89
C THR A 194 4.72 21.44 3.18
N HIS A 195 5.12 22.67 3.53
CA HIS A 195 6.50 23.02 3.93
C HIS A 195 6.93 22.27 5.20
N GLY A 196 5.98 21.87 6.04
CA GLY A 196 6.20 21.08 7.26
C GLY A 196 5.88 21.78 8.57
N GLY A 197 5.10 22.87 8.55
CA GLY A 197 4.55 23.50 9.75
C GLY A 197 3.44 22.61 10.34
N CYS A 198 3.58 21.97 11.50
CA CYS A 198 4.68 22.04 12.46
C CYS A 198 5.15 20.66 12.95
N ALA A 199 5.81 19.95 12.05
CA ALA A 199 6.39 18.64 12.29
C ALA A 199 7.54 18.72 13.29
N SER A 200 7.64 17.75 14.20
CA SER A 200 8.66 17.74 15.26
C SER A 200 10.09 17.56 14.72
N ARG A 201 10.23 16.97 13.53
CA ARG A 201 11.49 16.66 12.82
C ARG A 201 11.22 16.47 11.31
N PRO A 202 12.20 16.70 10.42
CA PRO A 202 12.01 16.69 8.97
C PRO A 202 11.26 15.50 8.36
N GLY A 203 11.44 14.29 8.89
CA GLY A 203 10.76 13.11 8.38
C GLY A 203 9.27 13.03 8.73
N MET A 204 8.74 13.90 9.60
CA MET A 204 7.35 13.85 10.07
C MET A 204 6.36 14.73 9.30
N VAL A 205 6.80 15.57 8.35
CA VAL A 205 5.86 16.19 7.40
C VAL A 205 5.19 15.12 6.52
N HIS A 206 3.90 15.26 6.22
CA HIS A 206 3.14 14.25 5.47
C HIS A 206 3.80 13.89 4.13
N THR A 207 4.43 14.85 3.43
CA THR A 207 5.14 14.63 2.16
C THR A 207 6.28 13.62 2.30
N ALA A 208 7.05 13.71 3.39
CA ALA A 208 8.13 12.77 3.72
C ALA A 208 7.58 11.40 4.17
N ILE A 209 6.49 11.37 4.95
CA ILE A 209 5.84 10.13 5.37
C ILE A 209 5.31 9.36 4.16
N VAL A 210 4.58 10.03 3.25
CA VAL A 210 4.07 9.44 1.99
C VAL A 210 5.23 8.94 1.12
N GLY A 211 6.30 9.72 0.97
CA GLY A 211 7.50 9.32 0.22
C GLY A 211 8.12 8.02 0.72
N ARG A 212 8.19 7.81 2.04
CA ARG A 212 8.67 6.54 2.62
C ARG A 212 7.68 5.39 2.50
N ARG A 213 6.37 5.65 2.60
CA ARG A 213 5.32 4.62 2.49
C ARG A 213 5.19 4.07 1.05
N LEU A 214 5.35 4.93 0.05
CA LEU A 214 5.32 4.57 -1.36
C LEU A 214 6.72 4.25 -1.93
N ASP A 215 7.76 4.53 -1.15
CA ASP A 215 9.18 4.38 -1.48
C ASP A 215 9.58 5.05 -2.81
N VAL A 216 9.19 6.32 -2.92
CA VAL A 216 9.40 7.21 -4.08
C VAL A 216 10.09 8.51 -3.65
N PRO A 217 10.79 9.22 -4.56
CA PRO A 217 11.31 10.54 -4.25
C PRO A 217 10.14 11.53 -4.18
N VAL A 218 10.30 12.59 -3.39
CA VAL A 218 9.28 13.62 -3.22
C VAL A 218 9.94 14.97 -3.31
N ILE A 219 9.49 15.81 -4.24
CA ILE A 219 9.86 17.22 -4.31
C ILE A 219 8.80 17.98 -3.51
N ASN A 220 9.22 18.59 -2.40
CA ASN A 220 8.37 19.40 -1.55
C ASN A 220 8.53 20.88 -1.92
N LEU A 221 7.51 21.45 -2.58
CA LEU A 221 7.40 22.87 -2.91
C LEU A 221 6.30 23.52 -2.06
N GLY A 222 6.30 23.22 -0.75
CA GLY A 222 5.58 24.02 0.23
C GLY A 222 6.24 25.38 0.43
N PHE A 223 5.44 26.45 0.40
CA PHE A 223 5.87 27.83 0.63
C PHE A 223 4.98 28.45 1.72
N SER A 224 5.58 28.75 2.87
CA SER A 224 4.86 29.18 4.06
C SER A 224 4.18 30.52 3.81
N GLY A 225 2.86 30.57 3.98
CA GLY A 225 2.05 31.76 3.70
C GLY A 225 1.92 32.11 2.20
N SER A 226 2.31 31.24 1.25
CA SER A 226 2.48 31.65 -0.16
C SER A 226 2.29 30.56 -1.23
N GLY A 227 1.76 29.38 -0.88
CA GLY A 227 1.26 28.45 -1.90
C GLY A 227 -0.10 28.90 -2.45
N THR A 228 -0.14 29.69 -3.53
CA THR A 228 -1.39 30.33 -4.02
C THR A 228 -1.67 30.14 -5.52
N MET A 229 -1.27 28.99 -6.08
CA MET A 229 -1.48 28.68 -7.51
C MET A 229 -0.99 29.78 -8.47
N ASP A 230 0.13 30.43 -8.14
CA ASP A 230 0.63 31.56 -8.93
C ASP A 230 1.05 31.10 -10.34
N PRO A 231 0.77 31.86 -11.42
CA PRO A 231 1.18 31.50 -12.77
C PRO A 231 2.69 31.29 -12.92
N SER A 232 3.52 32.17 -12.35
CA SER A 232 4.98 32.03 -12.42
C SER A 232 5.54 30.82 -11.67
N MET A 233 4.80 30.29 -10.69
CA MET A 233 5.13 29.00 -10.06
C MET A 233 4.59 27.82 -10.88
N THR A 234 3.43 27.97 -11.52
CA THR A 234 2.85 26.97 -12.44
C THR A 234 3.78 26.68 -13.62
N ASP A 235 4.35 27.72 -14.23
CA ASP A 235 5.27 27.58 -15.36
C ASP A 235 6.53 26.79 -14.95
N LEU A 236 7.06 27.02 -13.75
CA LEU A 236 8.16 26.24 -13.18
C LEU A 236 7.74 24.78 -12.92
N LEU A 237 6.57 24.53 -12.31
CA LEU A 237 6.09 23.17 -12.02
C LEU A 237 6.00 22.30 -13.30
N ALA A 238 5.57 22.89 -14.41
CA ALA A 238 5.48 22.22 -15.71
C ALA A 238 6.82 21.64 -16.21
N GLU A 239 7.95 22.22 -15.79
CA GLU A 239 9.31 21.77 -16.15
C GLU A 239 9.69 20.43 -15.49
N LEU A 240 9.07 20.07 -14.36
CA LEU A 240 9.40 18.88 -13.59
C LEU A 240 8.80 17.60 -14.21
N ASP A 241 9.54 16.49 -14.27
CA ASP A 241 8.98 15.18 -14.66
C ASP A 241 8.36 14.46 -13.45
N ALA A 242 7.24 14.99 -12.96
CA ALA A 242 6.54 14.45 -11.79
C ALA A 242 5.87 13.10 -12.08
N ALA A 243 5.86 12.15 -11.14
CA ALA A 243 4.95 10.99 -11.18
C ALA A 243 3.48 11.42 -11.02
N VAL A 244 3.25 12.40 -10.15
CA VAL A 244 1.96 13.08 -9.93
C VAL A 244 2.23 14.48 -9.39
N TYR A 245 1.46 15.46 -9.84
CA TYR A 245 1.39 16.78 -9.23
C TYR A 245 0.32 16.80 -8.16
N VAL A 246 0.66 17.25 -6.96
CA VAL A 246 -0.26 17.41 -5.84
C VAL A 246 -0.39 18.88 -5.53
N ILE A 247 -1.59 19.44 -5.74
CA ILE A 247 -1.87 20.86 -5.60
C ILE A 247 -2.62 21.08 -4.27
N ASP A 248 -1.83 21.38 -3.24
CA ASP A 248 -2.20 21.50 -1.82
C ASP A 248 -2.08 22.97 -1.37
N CYS A 249 -2.68 23.89 -2.16
CA CYS A 249 -2.55 25.35 -2.00
C CYS A 249 -3.70 26.01 -1.24
N LEU A 250 -4.82 25.30 -1.06
CA LEU A 250 -6.06 25.89 -0.55
C LEU A 250 -5.98 26.56 0.84
N PRO A 251 -5.18 26.10 1.82
CA PRO A 251 -5.03 26.80 3.11
C PRO A 251 -4.54 28.25 2.99
N ASN A 252 -3.97 28.66 1.84
CA ASN A 252 -3.54 30.04 1.57
C ASN A 252 -4.45 30.83 0.62
N MET A 253 -5.53 30.26 0.11
CA MET A 253 -6.36 30.88 -0.94
C MET A 253 -7.81 31.11 -0.50
N ALA A 254 -8.37 32.28 -0.80
CA ALA A 254 -9.80 32.55 -0.71
C ALA A 254 -10.56 31.97 -1.91
N ALA A 255 -11.90 31.91 -1.85
CA ALA A 255 -12.73 31.35 -2.92
C ALA A 255 -12.48 31.98 -4.30
N ASP A 256 -12.29 33.30 -4.36
CA ASP A 256 -12.03 34.04 -5.61
C ASP A 256 -10.65 33.70 -6.22
N ASP A 257 -9.62 33.53 -5.38
CA ASP A 257 -8.30 33.05 -5.82
C ASP A 257 -8.39 31.62 -6.35
N VAL A 258 -9.14 30.74 -5.67
CA VAL A 258 -9.32 29.35 -6.09
C VAL A 258 -10.05 29.29 -7.44
N ALA A 259 -11.14 30.04 -7.58
CA ALA A 259 -11.94 30.11 -8.80
C ALA A 259 -11.15 30.67 -9.99
N SER A 260 -10.33 31.70 -9.78
CA SER A 260 -9.56 32.35 -10.84
C SER A 260 -8.27 31.62 -11.24
N ARG A 261 -7.65 30.83 -10.35
CA ARG A 261 -6.31 30.26 -10.57
C ARG A 261 -6.27 28.74 -10.78
N THR A 262 -7.25 27.99 -10.30
CA THR A 262 -7.25 26.51 -10.40
C THR A 262 -7.25 26.04 -11.86
N GLU A 263 -8.15 26.58 -12.69
CA GLU A 263 -8.25 26.14 -14.08
C GLU A 263 -7.04 26.53 -14.94
N PRO A 264 -6.52 27.78 -14.89
CA PRO A 264 -5.27 28.12 -15.56
C PRO A 264 -4.11 27.20 -15.15
N LEU A 265 -3.96 26.90 -13.84
CA LEU A 265 -2.91 26.01 -13.36
C LEU A 265 -3.03 24.62 -13.97
N VAL A 266 -4.22 24.01 -13.92
CA VAL A 266 -4.45 22.66 -14.48
C VAL A 266 -4.25 22.66 -16.00
N LYS A 267 -4.74 23.69 -16.71
CA LYS A 267 -4.63 23.82 -18.17
C LYS A 267 -3.15 23.98 -18.61
N THR A 268 -2.34 24.76 -17.89
CA THR A 268 -0.89 24.86 -18.14
C THR A 268 -0.15 23.56 -17.85
N LEU A 269 -0.39 22.92 -16.70
CA LEU A 269 0.22 21.62 -16.38
C LEU A 269 -0.18 20.54 -17.40
N ARG A 270 -1.44 20.49 -17.83
CA ARG A 270 -1.91 19.56 -18.87
C ARG A 270 -1.27 19.81 -20.23
N LYS A 271 -1.08 21.08 -20.62
CA LYS A 271 -0.39 21.43 -21.87
C LYS A 271 1.05 20.94 -21.90
N ALA A 272 1.78 21.05 -20.78
CA ALA A 272 3.16 20.61 -20.69
C ALA A 272 3.32 19.10 -20.40
N ARG A 273 2.37 18.51 -19.67
CA ARG A 273 2.38 17.13 -19.19
C ARG A 273 1.00 16.48 -19.41
N PRO A 274 0.69 16.05 -20.66
CA PRO A 274 -0.65 15.56 -21.03
C PRO A 274 -1.17 14.45 -20.12
N ASP A 275 -0.35 13.42 -19.89
CA ASP A 275 -0.78 12.20 -19.20
C ASP A 275 -0.51 12.19 -17.68
N THR A 276 0.33 13.09 -17.17
CA THR A 276 0.82 13.01 -15.78
C THR A 276 -0.31 13.33 -14.80
N PRO A 277 -0.68 12.44 -13.85
CA PRO A 277 -1.74 12.70 -12.89
C PRO A 277 -1.60 14.05 -12.17
N ILE A 278 -2.73 14.73 -11.99
CA ILE A 278 -2.85 15.93 -11.13
C ILE A 278 -3.88 15.60 -10.06
N LEU A 279 -3.50 15.74 -8.80
CA LEU A 279 -4.37 15.64 -7.63
C LEU A 279 -4.63 17.04 -7.08
N LEU A 280 -5.87 17.51 -7.20
CA LEU A 280 -6.34 18.71 -6.51
C LEU A 280 -6.76 18.33 -5.09
N VAL A 281 -6.30 19.10 -4.09
CA VAL A 281 -6.51 18.81 -2.68
C VAL A 281 -7.33 19.91 -2.02
N GLU A 282 -8.40 19.52 -1.33
CA GLU A 282 -9.18 20.42 -0.49
C GLU A 282 -8.42 20.88 0.76
N ASP A 283 -8.74 22.09 1.24
CA ASP A 283 -8.33 22.53 2.56
C ASP A 283 -8.84 21.56 3.64
N ARG A 284 -8.00 21.21 4.60
CA ARG A 284 -8.45 20.47 5.78
C ARG A 284 -9.22 21.39 6.74
N SER A 285 -10.11 20.83 7.55
CA SER A 285 -10.95 21.63 8.45
C SER A 285 -10.09 22.27 9.54
N TYR A 286 -10.31 23.57 9.83
CA TYR A 286 -9.75 24.16 11.04
C TYR A 286 -10.32 23.45 12.26
N THR A 287 -9.48 23.02 13.20
CA THR A 287 -9.94 22.20 14.35
C THR A 287 -10.75 23.00 15.37
N ASP A 288 -10.69 24.33 15.31
CA ASP A 288 -11.51 25.27 16.07
C ASP A 288 -12.79 25.73 15.33
N SER A 289 -13.05 25.26 14.11
CA SER A 289 -14.22 25.66 13.29
C SER A 289 -15.57 25.29 13.93
N THR A 290 -15.59 24.37 14.88
CA THR A 290 -16.73 24.09 15.78
C THR A 290 -17.16 25.32 16.59
N PHE A 291 -16.23 26.22 16.88
CA PHE A 291 -16.45 27.43 17.68
C PHE A 291 -16.31 28.73 16.87
N LEU A 292 -15.62 28.69 15.73
CA LEU A 292 -15.34 29.85 14.88
C LEU A 292 -15.98 29.72 13.50
N ASP A 293 -17.18 30.26 13.34
CA ASP A 293 -17.93 30.23 12.07
C ASP A 293 -17.17 30.87 10.90
N ALA A 294 -16.33 31.88 11.16
CA ALA A 294 -15.47 32.47 10.13
C ALA A 294 -14.47 31.46 9.54
N HIS A 295 -13.91 30.55 10.36
CA HIS A 295 -13.01 29.49 9.91
C HIS A 295 -13.77 28.42 9.12
N ARG A 296 -14.95 28.01 9.62
CA ARG A 296 -15.88 27.10 8.92
C ARG A 296 -16.23 27.64 7.52
N GLN A 297 -16.76 28.86 7.45
CA GLN A 297 -17.19 29.52 6.21
C GLN A 297 -16.02 29.65 5.22
N ARG A 298 -14.81 29.93 5.71
CA ARG A 298 -13.58 29.96 4.90
C ARG A 298 -13.28 28.59 4.29
N ASN A 299 -13.28 27.51 5.08
CA ASN A 299 -13.05 26.16 4.53
C ASN A 299 -14.15 25.81 3.51
N GLU A 300 -15.42 25.98 3.86
CA GLU A 300 -16.56 25.62 3.00
C GLU A 300 -16.55 26.37 1.66
N THR A 301 -16.33 27.69 1.66
CA THR A 301 -16.32 28.50 0.42
C THR A 301 -15.12 28.19 -0.49
N SER A 302 -13.92 28.01 0.07
CA SER A 302 -12.73 27.66 -0.71
C SER A 302 -12.80 26.24 -1.28
N ARG A 303 -13.33 25.27 -0.52
CA ARG A 303 -13.64 23.91 -1.02
C ARG A 303 -14.68 23.93 -2.13
N ALA A 304 -15.80 24.65 -1.95
CA ALA A 304 -16.84 24.77 -2.96
C ALA A 304 -16.30 25.36 -4.28
N ALA A 305 -15.42 26.37 -4.20
CA ALA A 305 -14.74 26.94 -5.36
C ALA A 305 -13.83 25.92 -6.07
N LEU A 306 -13.05 25.13 -5.31
CA LEU A 306 -12.17 24.09 -5.88
C LEU A 306 -13.00 22.97 -6.54
N LYS A 307 -14.05 22.49 -5.86
CA LYS A 307 -14.96 21.47 -6.39
C LYS A 307 -15.60 21.95 -7.70
N ALA A 308 -16.09 23.18 -7.72
CA ALA A 308 -16.69 23.76 -8.92
C ALA A 308 -15.68 23.87 -10.08
N ALA A 309 -14.43 24.25 -9.81
CA ALA A 309 -13.37 24.26 -10.84
C ALA A 309 -13.02 22.84 -11.32
N TYR A 310 -12.91 21.87 -10.41
CA TYR A 310 -12.69 20.47 -10.75
C TYR A 310 -13.80 19.90 -11.64
N GLU A 311 -15.08 20.10 -11.29
CA GLU A 311 -16.19 19.59 -12.10
C GLU A 311 -16.27 20.26 -13.48
N ARG A 312 -15.92 21.56 -13.60
CA ARG A 312 -15.80 22.22 -14.92
C ARG A 312 -14.67 21.63 -15.77
N LEU A 313 -13.48 21.44 -15.20
CA LEU A 313 -12.35 20.79 -15.88
C LEU A 313 -12.70 19.34 -16.30
N ARG A 314 -13.46 18.62 -15.47
CA ARG A 314 -13.96 17.27 -15.78
C ARG A 314 -14.98 17.30 -16.93
N ALA A 315 -15.88 18.29 -16.97
CA ALA A 315 -16.83 18.49 -18.06
C ALA A 315 -16.15 18.91 -19.38
N GLU A 316 -15.05 19.65 -19.32
CA GLU A 316 -14.16 19.94 -20.46
C GLU A 316 -13.35 18.71 -20.94
N GLY A 317 -13.42 17.58 -20.23
CA GLY A 317 -12.75 16.33 -20.62
C GLY A 317 -11.29 16.23 -20.17
N ILE A 318 -10.84 17.03 -19.21
CA ILE A 318 -9.46 16.96 -18.69
C ILE A 318 -9.19 15.60 -18.05
N ALA A 319 -8.31 14.82 -18.70
CA ALA A 319 -7.89 13.49 -18.27
C ALA A 319 -6.95 13.50 -17.06
N ASN A 320 -6.86 12.36 -16.37
CA ASN A 320 -5.98 12.10 -15.21
C ASN A 320 -6.00 13.23 -14.16
N LEU A 321 -7.16 13.86 -13.98
CA LEU A 321 -7.44 14.84 -12.94
C LEU A 321 -8.18 14.13 -11.80
N HIS A 322 -7.63 14.26 -10.60
CA HIS A 322 -8.07 13.59 -9.39
C HIS A 322 -8.37 14.63 -8.31
N TYR A 323 -9.16 14.23 -7.31
CA TYR A 323 -9.63 15.09 -6.24
C TYR A 323 -9.43 14.40 -4.89
N LEU A 324 -8.97 15.13 -3.88
CA LEU A 324 -8.85 14.67 -2.50
C LEU A 324 -9.64 15.59 -1.57
N GLU A 325 -10.57 15.02 -0.82
CA GLU A 325 -11.44 15.77 0.09
C GLU A 325 -10.71 16.17 1.40
N GLY A 326 -11.20 17.24 2.02
CA GLY A 326 -10.51 17.94 3.10
C GLY A 326 -10.77 17.38 4.49
N GLU A 327 -11.98 16.87 4.72
CA GLU A 327 -12.52 16.66 6.06
C GLU A 327 -11.71 15.70 6.92
N SER A 328 -11.30 14.55 6.35
CA SER A 328 -10.62 13.48 7.09
C SER A 328 -9.12 13.71 7.31
N GLN A 329 -8.52 14.76 6.72
CA GLN A 329 -7.07 14.90 6.65
C GLN A 329 -6.38 15.07 8.02
N VAL A 330 -7.06 15.64 9.03
CA VAL A 330 -6.50 15.84 10.38
C VAL A 330 -7.27 15.11 11.50
N GLY A 331 -8.30 14.34 11.14
CA GLY A 331 -9.23 13.72 12.08
C GLY A 331 -10.30 14.68 12.62
N ASP A 332 -11.22 14.14 13.41
CA ASP A 332 -12.45 14.78 13.91
C ASP A 332 -12.44 15.10 15.42
N ASP A 333 -11.40 14.68 16.15
CA ASP A 333 -11.25 14.92 17.60
C ASP A 333 -10.72 16.31 17.97
N GLY A 334 -10.24 17.09 17.00
CA GLY A 334 -9.68 18.42 17.19
C GLY A 334 -8.18 18.48 17.54
N GLU A 335 -7.56 17.34 17.89
CA GLU A 335 -6.17 17.23 18.39
C GLU A 335 -5.10 17.22 17.27
N GLY A 336 -5.54 17.30 16.00
CA GLY A 336 -4.66 17.18 14.83
C GLY A 336 -3.72 18.36 14.59
N THR A 337 -3.89 19.51 15.25
CA THR A 337 -3.13 20.74 14.96
C THR A 337 -2.58 21.43 16.21
N VAL A 338 -1.55 22.26 16.05
CA VAL A 338 -0.88 22.98 17.16
C VAL A 338 -1.51 24.36 17.46
N ASP A 339 -2.18 24.96 16.46
CA ASP A 339 -2.69 26.34 16.51
C ASP A 339 -4.06 26.49 15.80
N GLY A 340 -4.83 25.40 15.71
CA GLY A 340 -6.04 25.32 14.89
C GLY A 340 -5.75 25.06 13.40
N SER A 341 -4.54 25.34 12.92
CA SER A 341 -4.18 25.33 11.50
C SER A 341 -3.11 24.30 11.11
N HIS A 342 -1.94 24.37 11.73
CA HIS A 342 -0.74 23.63 11.36
C HIS A 342 -0.74 22.25 12.02
N PRO A 343 -0.66 21.15 11.25
CA PRO A 343 -0.68 19.81 11.82
C PRO A 343 0.47 19.56 12.80
N THR A 344 0.15 18.85 13.88
CA THR A 344 1.15 18.16 14.72
C THR A 344 1.65 16.90 14.01
N ASP A 345 2.59 16.16 14.60
CA ASP A 345 2.97 14.82 14.12
C ASP A 345 1.77 13.86 14.01
N LEU A 346 0.76 13.99 14.89
CA LEU A 346 -0.50 13.23 14.82
C LEU A 346 -1.30 13.63 13.58
N GLY A 347 -1.49 14.94 13.35
CA GLY A 347 -2.15 15.44 12.15
C GLY A 347 -1.43 15.04 10.87
N PHE A 348 -0.11 15.15 10.80
CA PHE A 348 0.65 14.72 9.61
C PHE A 348 0.62 13.22 9.36
N MET A 349 0.53 12.39 10.40
CA MET A 349 0.30 10.95 10.24
C MET A 349 -1.09 10.67 9.67
N ARG A 350 -2.14 11.35 10.15
CA ARG A 350 -3.50 11.27 9.59
C ARG A 350 -3.57 11.76 8.15
N MET A 351 -2.91 12.89 7.83
CA MET A 351 -2.76 13.35 6.46
C MET A 351 -2.07 12.28 5.61
N ALA A 352 -0.98 11.68 6.09
CA ALA A 352 -0.34 10.59 5.36
C ALA A 352 -1.24 9.36 5.18
N ASP A 353 -2.11 9.03 6.14
CA ASP A 353 -3.10 7.94 6.04
C ASP A 353 -4.17 8.22 4.98
N VAL A 354 -4.51 9.49 4.72
CA VAL A 354 -5.43 9.92 3.65
C VAL A 354 -4.72 10.04 2.28
N PHE A 355 -3.55 10.67 2.24
CA PHE A 355 -2.78 10.92 1.01
C PHE A 355 -2.15 9.64 0.44
N THR A 356 -1.66 8.71 1.28
CA THR A 356 -1.01 7.47 0.80
C THR A 356 -1.93 6.63 -0.11
N PRO A 357 -3.17 6.26 0.28
CA PRO A 357 -4.06 5.50 -0.60
C PRO A 357 -4.56 6.30 -1.80
N ALA A 358 -4.65 7.63 -1.70
CA ALA A 358 -4.99 8.49 -2.84
C ALA A 358 -3.87 8.55 -3.89
N LEU A 359 -2.60 8.56 -3.46
CA LEU A 359 -1.43 8.68 -4.33
C LEU A 359 -0.88 7.33 -4.82
N ALA A 360 -0.99 6.26 -4.04
CA ALA A 360 -0.56 4.91 -4.43
C ALA A 360 -1.02 4.46 -5.84
N PRO A 361 -2.28 4.67 -6.28
CA PRO A 361 -2.71 4.30 -7.64
C PRO A 361 -2.20 5.24 -8.74
N LEU A 362 -1.73 6.44 -8.40
CA LEU A 362 -1.27 7.49 -9.32
C LEU A 362 0.24 7.43 -9.56
N VAL A 363 0.99 7.14 -8.49
CA VAL A 363 2.45 6.96 -8.48
C VAL A 363 2.84 5.57 -9.00
N LYS A 364 2.01 4.99 -9.87
CA LYS A 364 2.25 3.64 -10.37
C LYS A 364 3.54 3.59 -11.13
N VAL A 365 4.25 2.49 -10.86
CA VAL A 365 5.41 2.05 -11.61
C VAL A 365 5.14 2.21 -13.10
N ALA A 366 5.93 3.05 -13.78
CA ALA A 366 6.09 2.94 -15.22
C ALA A 366 6.48 1.48 -15.51
N ASP A 367 5.54 0.72 -16.07
CA ASP A 367 5.79 -0.67 -16.44
C ASP A 367 6.98 -0.65 -17.42
N ALA A 368 8.10 -1.22 -17.00
CA ALA A 368 9.33 -1.24 -17.77
C ALA A 368 9.09 -1.97 -19.10
N ALA A 369 8.88 -1.19 -20.16
CA ALA A 369 8.76 -1.60 -21.57
C ALA A 369 8.01 -2.93 -21.85
N ALA A 370 6.83 -3.13 -21.24
CA ALA A 370 5.81 -4.08 -21.72
C ALA A 370 4.48 -3.81 -21.00
N PRO A 371 3.32 -4.00 -21.64
CA PRO A 371 2.06 -4.08 -20.92
C PRO A 371 2.08 -5.32 -20.02
N ALA A 372 2.34 -5.14 -18.73
CA ALA A 372 2.05 -6.16 -17.73
C ALA A 372 0.52 -6.32 -17.69
N GLU A 373 0.01 -7.45 -18.16
CA GLU A 373 -1.41 -7.78 -18.15
C GLU A 373 -1.98 -7.57 -16.74
N LYS A 374 -2.88 -6.60 -16.58
CA LYS A 374 -3.54 -6.33 -15.29
C LYS A 374 -4.89 -7.04 -15.28
N GLY A 375 -4.88 -8.26 -14.75
CA GLY A 375 -6.06 -9.12 -14.64
C GLY A 375 -5.70 -10.44 -13.96
N ALA A 376 -6.66 -11.35 -13.86
CA ALA A 376 -6.33 -12.76 -13.74
C ALA A 376 -5.93 -13.24 -15.13
N TRP A 377 -4.70 -13.69 -15.30
CA TRP A 377 -4.24 -14.14 -16.61
C TRP A 377 -4.80 -15.53 -16.86
N LEU A 378 -5.60 -15.67 -17.91
CA LEU A 378 -6.05 -16.95 -18.39
C LEU A 378 -5.15 -17.34 -19.56
N ILE A 379 -4.34 -18.38 -19.42
CA ILE A 379 -3.34 -18.77 -20.42
C ILE A 379 -3.69 -20.09 -21.09
N GLY A 380 -3.81 -20.07 -22.41
CA GLY A 380 -4.01 -21.27 -23.21
C GLY A 380 -2.79 -22.20 -23.20
N PHE A 381 -3.03 -23.50 -23.38
CA PHE A 381 -1.97 -24.51 -23.29
C PHE A 381 -0.76 -24.24 -24.21
N ALA A 382 -0.98 -23.75 -25.42
CA ALA A 382 0.09 -23.47 -26.39
C ALA A 382 1.02 -22.33 -25.94
N ASP A 383 0.53 -21.38 -25.14
CA ASP A 383 1.34 -20.27 -24.63
C ASP A 383 1.97 -20.60 -23.28
N LEU A 384 1.36 -21.49 -22.48
CA LEU A 384 2.02 -22.10 -21.33
C LEU A 384 3.24 -22.93 -21.77
N GLU A 385 3.08 -23.77 -22.79
CA GLU A 385 4.12 -24.69 -23.28
C GLU A 385 5.41 -23.96 -23.67
N LYS A 386 5.30 -22.83 -24.38
CA LYS A 386 6.44 -21.95 -24.76
C LYS A 386 7.20 -21.36 -23.57
N ARG A 387 6.59 -21.38 -22.38
CA ARG A 387 7.05 -20.68 -21.16
C ARG A 387 7.48 -21.64 -20.05
N LEU A 388 7.35 -22.95 -20.25
CA LEU A 388 7.84 -23.95 -19.32
C LEU A 388 9.37 -23.81 -19.16
N GLY A 389 9.83 -23.74 -17.92
CA GLY A 389 11.24 -23.50 -17.59
C GLY A 389 11.65 -22.02 -17.44
N GLU A 390 10.74 -21.06 -17.65
CA GLU A 390 10.98 -19.66 -17.23
C GLU A 390 11.36 -19.60 -15.74
N PRO A 391 12.46 -18.93 -15.34
CA PRO A 391 12.95 -18.92 -13.95
C PRO A 391 11.99 -18.23 -12.97
N ASP A 392 11.23 -17.24 -13.46
CA ASP A 392 10.21 -16.53 -12.70
C ASP A 392 8.82 -17.18 -12.76
N LEU A 393 8.66 -18.33 -13.44
CA LEU A 393 7.36 -19.02 -13.57
C LEU A 393 7.17 -20.10 -12.50
N ARG A 394 5.98 -20.13 -11.92
CA ARG A 394 5.54 -21.16 -10.98
C ARG A 394 4.21 -21.75 -11.41
N VAL A 395 4.26 -22.96 -11.95
CA VAL A 395 3.05 -23.75 -12.21
C VAL A 395 2.67 -24.47 -10.91
N LEU A 396 1.39 -24.44 -10.55
CA LEU A 396 0.83 -25.12 -9.39
C LEU A 396 -0.21 -26.16 -9.83
N ASP A 397 -0.08 -27.38 -9.32
CA ASP A 397 -1.01 -28.48 -9.56
C ASP A 397 -1.94 -28.67 -8.37
N ALA A 398 -3.23 -28.35 -8.57
CA ALA A 398 -4.26 -28.43 -7.54
C ALA A 398 -4.97 -29.80 -7.45
N ARG A 399 -4.54 -30.80 -8.25
CA ARG A 399 -5.16 -32.14 -8.28
C ARG A 399 -4.83 -32.96 -7.01
N PRO A 400 -5.54 -34.08 -6.76
CA PRO A 400 -5.14 -35.03 -5.73
C PRO A 400 -3.71 -35.53 -5.95
N ARG A 401 -2.95 -35.69 -4.86
CA ARG A 401 -1.51 -36.06 -4.90
C ARG A 401 -1.21 -37.28 -5.78
N ALA A 402 -2.02 -38.33 -5.68
CA ALA A 402 -1.88 -39.55 -6.48
C ALA A 402 -2.14 -39.37 -8.00
N ALA A 403 -2.71 -38.24 -8.43
CA ALA A 403 -2.81 -37.85 -9.84
C ALA A 403 -1.59 -37.04 -10.30
N TYR A 404 -1.05 -36.18 -9.42
CA TYR A 404 0.22 -35.48 -9.64
C TYR A 404 1.39 -36.47 -9.77
N ASP A 405 1.51 -37.44 -8.86
CA ASP A 405 2.62 -38.41 -8.85
C ASP A 405 2.62 -39.34 -10.09
N LYS A 406 1.47 -39.51 -10.75
CA LYS A 406 1.34 -40.28 -12.01
C LYS A 406 1.76 -39.49 -13.26
N GLY A 407 1.91 -38.18 -13.16
CA GLY A 407 2.24 -37.31 -14.28
C GLY A 407 1.63 -35.92 -14.11
N HIS A 408 2.44 -34.87 -14.27
CA HIS A 408 2.10 -33.46 -14.13
C HIS A 408 2.79 -32.61 -15.20
N ILE A 409 2.39 -31.34 -15.33
CA ILE A 409 3.03 -30.38 -16.26
C ILE A 409 4.49 -30.15 -15.79
N PRO A 410 5.50 -30.12 -16.68
CA PRO A 410 6.89 -29.90 -16.31
C PRO A 410 7.10 -28.67 -15.42
N GLY A 411 7.79 -28.88 -14.29
CA GLY A 411 8.05 -27.82 -13.31
C GLY A 411 6.88 -27.46 -12.39
N ALA A 412 5.73 -28.14 -12.51
CA ALA A 412 4.59 -27.91 -11.62
C ALA A 412 4.87 -28.35 -10.18
N VAL A 413 4.49 -27.52 -9.22
CA VAL A 413 4.55 -27.83 -7.78
C VAL A 413 3.17 -28.24 -7.31
N TRP A 414 3.07 -29.39 -6.65
CA TRP A 414 1.81 -29.85 -6.07
C TRP A 414 1.38 -28.98 -4.86
N VAL A 415 0.12 -28.56 -4.81
CA VAL A 415 -0.46 -27.83 -3.66
C VAL A 415 -1.42 -28.69 -2.84
N ASP A 416 -1.21 -28.75 -1.53
CA ASP A 416 -2.03 -29.56 -0.64
C ASP A 416 -3.37 -28.86 -0.28
N ALA A 417 -4.42 -29.24 -1.01
CA ALA A 417 -5.79 -28.79 -0.76
C ALA A 417 -6.35 -29.24 0.60
N LYS A 418 -5.82 -30.32 1.21
CA LYS A 418 -6.19 -30.73 2.58
C LYS A 418 -5.50 -29.84 3.62
N ALA A 419 -4.22 -29.51 3.42
CA ALA A 419 -3.51 -28.57 4.28
C ALA A 419 -4.19 -27.19 4.26
N VAL A 420 -4.52 -26.65 3.07
CA VAL A 420 -5.29 -25.40 2.96
C VAL A 420 -6.64 -25.51 3.68
N ALA A 421 -7.38 -26.61 3.50
CA ALA A 421 -8.65 -26.81 4.19
C ALA A 421 -8.45 -26.79 5.72
N ALA A 422 -7.49 -27.55 6.25
CA ALA A 422 -7.18 -27.63 7.68
C ALA A 422 -6.67 -26.30 8.28
N THR A 423 -5.92 -25.51 7.50
CA THR A 423 -5.54 -24.15 7.88
C THR A 423 -6.78 -23.24 7.94
N SER A 424 -7.65 -23.28 6.93
CA SER A 424 -8.78 -22.35 6.73
C SER A 424 -10.05 -22.55 7.57
N THR A 425 -10.21 -23.66 8.30
CA THR A 425 -11.49 -24.04 8.93
C THR A 425 -11.69 -23.60 10.37
N LYS A 426 -10.65 -23.10 11.06
CA LYS A 426 -10.75 -22.62 12.45
C LYS A 426 -11.27 -21.18 12.50
N PRO A 427 -11.93 -20.72 13.58
CA PRO A 427 -12.16 -19.29 13.80
C PRO A 427 -10.82 -18.52 13.75
N GLY A 428 -10.80 -17.38 13.07
CA GLY A 428 -9.58 -16.58 12.85
C GLY A 428 -8.56 -17.14 11.85
N ALA A 429 -8.77 -18.34 11.31
CA ALA A 429 -7.84 -19.04 10.40
C ALA A 429 -7.36 -18.22 9.20
N LEU A 430 -8.28 -17.57 8.47
CA LEU A 430 -7.92 -16.77 7.31
C LEU A 430 -7.04 -15.56 7.70
N SER A 431 -7.11 -15.11 8.95
CA SER A 431 -6.32 -14.00 9.48
C SER A 431 -4.96 -14.41 10.06
N ASP A 432 -4.67 -15.70 10.22
CA ASP A 432 -3.36 -16.20 10.73
C ASP A 432 -2.28 -16.09 9.64
N ARG A 433 -1.71 -14.89 9.51
CA ARG A 433 -0.62 -14.60 8.56
C ARG A 433 0.52 -15.59 8.70
N ALA A 434 0.94 -15.92 9.91
CA ALA A 434 2.08 -16.81 10.14
C ALA A 434 1.81 -18.24 9.66
N ALA A 435 0.57 -18.74 9.76
CA ALA A 435 0.19 -20.01 9.14
C ALA A 435 0.23 -19.96 7.60
N TRP A 436 -0.23 -18.87 7.00
CA TRP A 436 -0.18 -18.69 5.55
C TRP A 436 1.24 -18.49 5.01
N GLU A 437 2.10 -17.78 5.72
CA GLU A 437 3.53 -17.62 5.43
C GLU A 437 4.25 -18.97 5.43
N ARG A 438 4.01 -19.81 6.46
CA ARG A 438 4.54 -21.19 6.52
C ARG A 438 4.00 -22.07 5.40
N TRP A 439 2.75 -21.87 4.97
CA TRP A 439 2.14 -22.67 3.91
C TRP A 439 2.64 -22.28 2.50
N ILE A 440 2.79 -20.98 2.21
CA ILE A 440 3.16 -20.49 0.88
C ILE A 440 4.68 -20.60 0.63
N ALA A 441 5.52 -20.48 1.66
CA ALA A 441 6.97 -20.51 1.51
C ALA A 441 7.52 -21.72 0.72
N PRO A 442 7.16 -22.99 1.01
CA PRO A 442 7.63 -24.15 0.25
C PRO A 442 7.13 -24.19 -1.21
N LEU A 443 6.16 -23.34 -1.60
CA LEU A 443 5.74 -23.21 -3.01
C LEU A 443 6.74 -22.38 -3.84
N GLY A 444 7.76 -21.77 -3.21
CA GLY A 444 8.81 -20.99 -3.87
C GLY A 444 8.28 -19.75 -4.59
N ILE A 445 7.23 -19.13 -4.06
CA ILE A 445 6.59 -17.94 -4.61
C ILE A 445 7.24 -16.70 -3.96
N GLY A 446 7.93 -15.89 -4.75
CA GLY A 446 8.48 -14.60 -4.35
C GLY A 446 7.77 -13.42 -5.04
N PRO A 447 8.16 -12.16 -4.72
CA PRO A 447 7.48 -10.97 -5.24
C PRO A 447 7.47 -10.81 -6.77
N LYS A 448 8.41 -11.43 -7.48
CA LYS A 448 8.49 -11.39 -8.96
C LYS A 448 7.78 -12.56 -9.63
N THR A 449 7.54 -13.66 -8.91
CA THR A 449 7.07 -14.94 -9.44
C THR A 449 5.69 -14.80 -10.08
N LYS A 450 5.58 -15.27 -11.33
CA LYS A 450 4.32 -15.45 -12.04
C LYS A 450 3.75 -16.82 -11.67
N VAL A 451 2.55 -16.86 -11.10
CA VAL A 451 1.91 -18.10 -10.65
C VAL A 451 0.79 -18.49 -11.59
N LEU A 452 0.78 -19.74 -12.07
CA LEU A 452 -0.25 -20.31 -12.92
C LEU A 452 -0.78 -21.59 -12.29
N ILE A 453 -2.09 -21.78 -12.26
CA ILE A 453 -2.73 -22.90 -11.55
C ILE A 453 -3.61 -23.69 -12.51
N TYR A 454 -3.59 -25.02 -12.38
CA TYR A 454 -4.50 -25.92 -13.08
C TYR A 454 -5.04 -27.02 -12.15
N ASP A 455 -6.13 -27.65 -12.56
CA ASP A 455 -6.65 -28.88 -11.96
C ASP A 455 -7.05 -29.92 -13.03
N ALA A 456 -7.85 -30.92 -12.64
CA ALA A 456 -8.41 -31.93 -13.53
C ALA A 456 -9.94 -31.86 -13.65
N ASN A 457 -10.61 -30.94 -12.95
CA ASN A 457 -12.05 -30.92 -12.78
C ASN A 457 -12.61 -29.49 -12.97
N ARG A 458 -12.51 -29.02 -14.22
CA ARG A 458 -13.15 -27.80 -14.72
C ARG A 458 -12.88 -26.54 -13.87
N GLN A 459 -11.65 -26.36 -13.39
CA GLN A 459 -11.16 -25.16 -12.66
C GLN A 459 -11.67 -24.99 -11.23
N LEU A 460 -12.43 -25.93 -10.66
CA LEU A 460 -13.03 -25.78 -9.33
C LEU A 460 -11.99 -25.58 -8.21
N ASP A 461 -10.92 -26.39 -8.22
CA ASP A 461 -9.84 -26.30 -7.23
C ASP A 461 -8.84 -25.21 -7.65
N ALA A 462 -8.52 -25.10 -8.95
CA ALA A 462 -7.60 -24.09 -9.46
C ALA A 462 -8.07 -22.65 -9.15
N ALA A 463 -9.34 -22.34 -9.39
CA ALA A 463 -9.94 -21.04 -9.07
C ALA A 463 -9.93 -20.76 -7.56
N ARG A 464 -10.05 -21.78 -6.71
CA ARG A 464 -9.98 -21.63 -5.26
C ARG A 464 -8.57 -21.25 -4.79
N PHE A 465 -7.54 -21.89 -5.32
CA PHE A 465 -6.15 -21.51 -5.02
C PHE A 465 -5.79 -20.14 -5.61
N TRP A 466 -6.31 -19.79 -6.79
CA TRP A 466 -6.15 -18.46 -7.37
C TRP A 466 -6.73 -17.37 -6.44
N TRP A 467 -7.96 -17.55 -5.97
CA TRP A 467 -8.58 -16.62 -5.02
C TRP A 467 -7.79 -16.54 -3.71
N LEU A 468 -7.36 -17.68 -3.16
CA LEU A 468 -6.58 -17.72 -1.92
C LEU A 468 -5.26 -16.96 -2.07
N LEU A 469 -4.49 -17.21 -3.13
CA LEU A 469 -3.21 -16.53 -3.34
C LEU A 469 -3.41 -15.01 -3.52
N ARG A 470 -4.48 -14.58 -4.20
CA ARG A 470 -4.87 -13.16 -4.23
C ARG A 470 -5.24 -12.62 -2.85
N TYR A 471 -5.98 -13.39 -2.04
CA TYR A 471 -6.31 -13.02 -0.66
C TYR A 471 -5.07 -12.85 0.23
N LEU A 472 -4.02 -13.64 -0.01
CA LEU A 472 -2.74 -13.56 0.70
C LEU A 472 -1.78 -12.48 0.18
N GLY A 473 -2.14 -11.79 -0.92
CA GLY A 473 -1.35 -10.68 -1.48
C GLY A 473 -0.50 -11.03 -2.71
N VAL A 474 -0.63 -12.23 -3.29
CA VAL A 474 0.03 -12.58 -4.56
C VAL A 474 -0.66 -11.85 -5.72
N GLU A 475 0.03 -10.89 -6.33
CA GLU A 475 -0.55 -10.08 -7.41
C GLU A 475 -0.50 -10.77 -8.78
N ARG A 476 0.57 -11.53 -9.05
CA ARG A 476 0.84 -12.16 -10.35
C ARG A 476 0.35 -13.60 -10.39
N VAL A 477 -0.96 -13.81 -10.22
CA VAL A 477 -1.57 -15.15 -10.21
C VAL A 477 -2.71 -15.30 -11.24
N GLY A 478 -2.62 -16.36 -12.03
CA GLY A 478 -3.54 -16.69 -13.12
C GLY A 478 -3.95 -18.17 -13.16
N LEU A 479 -4.78 -18.50 -14.13
CA LEU A 479 -5.32 -19.84 -14.38
C LEU A 479 -4.86 -20.33 -15.75
N ILE A 480 -4.71 -21.65 -15.90
CA ILE A 480 -4.42 -22.29 -17.18
C ILE A 480 -5.75 -22.70 -17.81
N ASP A 481 -5.98 -22.32 -19.06
CA ASP A 481 -7.27 -22.52 -19.73
C ASP A 481 -7.44 -23.96 -20.22
N GLY A 482 -8.32 -24.70 -19.55
CA GLY A 482 -8.48 -26.13 -19.71
C GLY A 482 -7.85 -26.95 -18.57
N ASN A 483 -8.17 -28.24 -18.53
CA ASN A 483 -7.77 -29.16 -17.48
C ASN A 483 -6.61 -30.11 -17.88
N PHE A 484 -5.94 -30.70 -16.90
CA PHE A 484 -4.81 -31.60 -17.14
C PHE A 484 -5.13 -32.83 -18.02
N PRO A 485 -6.27 -33.52 -17.88
CA PRO A 485 -6.66 -34.58 -18.81
C PRO A 485 -6.58 -34.18 -20.29
N VAL A 486 -7.01 -32.96 -20.64
CA VAL A 486 -6.93 -32.46 -22.02
C VAL A 486 -5.49 -32.11 -22.39
N TRP A 487 -4.71 -31.50 -21.49
CA TRP A 487 -3.27 -31.27 -21.72
C TRP A 487 -2.54 -32.56 -22.09
N ALA A 488 -2.76 -33.64 -21.33
CA ALA A 488 -2.14 -34.94 -21.59
C ALA A 488 -2.68 -35.62 -22.86
N LYS A 489 -3.98 -35.49 -23.15
CA LYS A 489 -4.62 -36.02 -24.38
C LYS A 489 -4.11 -35.33 -25.65
N ASP A 490 -3.82 -34.04 -25.57
CA ASP A 490 -3.21 -33.24 -26.65
C ASP A 490 -1.75 -33.64 -26.96
N GLY A 491 -1.18 -34.62 -26.26
CA GLY A 491 0.20 -35.08 -26.46
C GLY A 491 1.27 -34.12 -25.92
N ARG A 492 0.88 -33.16 -25.08
CA ARG A 492 1.76 -32.12 -24.54
C ARG A 492 2.72 -32.69 -23.48
N PRO A 493 3.86 -32.02 -23.19
CA PRO A 493 4.84 -32.51 -22.23
C PRO A 493 4.24 -32.84 -20.86
N VAL A 494 4.47 -34.06 -20.38
CA VAL A 494 4.10 -34.55 -19.04
C VAL A 494 5.33 -35.20 -18.42
N THR A 495 5.53 -34.97 -17.12
CA THR A 495 6.65 -35.56 -16.36
C THR A 495 6.19 -36.09 -15.01
N THR A 496 6.98 -36.98 -14.42
CA THR A 496 6.88 -37.41 -13.01
C THR A 496 8.01 -36.81 -12.15
N ALA A 497 8.92 -36.04 -12.74
CA ALA A 497 10.06 -35.43 -12.05
C ALA A 497 9.61 -34.26 -11.16
N ILE A 498 9.57 -34.51 -9.85
CA ILE A 498 9.23 -33.49 -8.84
C ILE A 498 10.29 -32.37 -8.89
N PRO A 499 9.90 -31.09 -9.11
CA PRO A 499 10.85 -29.99 -9.16
C PRO A 499 11.46 -29.73 -7.78
N LYS A 500 12.78 -29.53 -7.73
CA LYS A 500 13.45 -29.03 -6.52
C LYS A 500 13.14 -27.54 -6.38
N VAL A 501 12.50 -27.18 -5.28
CA VAL A 501 12.10 -25.81 -4.94
C VAL A 501 12.66 -25.45 -3.59
N GLU A 502 13.47 -24.39 -3.54
CA GLU A 502 13.88 -23.79 -2.27
C GLU A 502 12.73 -22.94 -1.70
N PRO A 503 12.41 -23.05 -0.40
CA PRO A 503 11.39 -22.21 0.21
C PRO A 503 11.74 -20.72 0.13
N VAL A 504 10.79 -19.89 -0.30
CA VAL A 504 10.96 -18.44 -0.39
C VAL A 504 10.08 -17.76 0.66
N PRO A 505 10.64 -16.96 1.60
CA PRO A 505 9.84 -16.16 2.51
C PRO A 505 8.96 -15.18 1.72
N PHE A 506 7.65 -15.29 1.90
CA PHE A 506 6.66 -14.43 1.26
C PHE A 506 5.90 -13.64 2.34
N PRO A 507 5.96 -12.31 2.36
CA PRO A 507 5.24 -11.50 3.36
C PRO A 507 3.74 -11.51 3.05
N VAL A 508 2.93 -12.14 3.89
CA VAL A 508 1.48 -12.27 3.63
C VAL A 508 0.78 -10.94 3.90
N VAL A 509 0.23 -10.34 2.83
CA VAL A 509 -0.57 -9.11 2.88
C VAL A 509 -2.04 -9.47 2.64
N LEU A 510 -2.77 -9.71 3.72
CA LEU A 510 -4.18 -10.07 3.67
C LEU A 510 -5.01 -8.99 2.94
N ARG A 511 -5.85 -9.43 2.00
CA ARG A 511 -6.70 -8.59 1.14
C ARG A 511 -8.17 -8.71 1.54
N PRO A 512 -8.64 -7.98 2.57
CA PRO A 512 -10.06 -8.02 2.96
C PRO A 512 -11.00 -7.50 1.85
N ASP A 513 -10.49 -6.79 0.84
CA ASP A 513 -11.27 -6.32 -0.32
C ASP A 513 -11.79 -7.45 -1.23
N VAL A 514 -11.22 -8.67 -1.16
CA VAL A 514 -11.66 -9.85 -1.95
C VAL A 514 -12.40 -10.92 -1.12
N LEU A 515 -12.62 -10.66 0.17
CA LEU A 515 -13.29 -11.54 1.12
C LEU A 515 -14.61 -10.90 1.58
N ALA A 516 -15.69 -11.67 1.61
CA ALA A 516 -16.95 -11.28 2.24
C ALA A 516 -17.10 -12.00 3.60
N THR A 517 -17.31 -11.24 4.66
CA THR A 517 -17.67 -11.80 5.98
C THR A 517 -19.16 -12.08 6.06
N ARG A 518 -19.59 -12.94 7.00
CA ARG A 518 -21.02 -13.17 7.30
C ARG A 518 -21.79 -11.86 7.48
N ASP A 519 -21.21 -10.92 8.22
CA ASP A 519 -21.91 -9.68 8.57
C ASP A 519 -21.99 -8.72 7.38
N GLN A 520 -21.01 -8.75 6.47
CA GLN A 520 -21.11 -8.05 5.17
C GLN A 520 -22.18 -8.68 4.26
N VAL A 521 -22.35 -10.00 4.27
CA VAL A 521 -23.46 -10.67 3.57
C VAL A 521 -24.80 -10.22 4.16
N LEU A 522 -24.95 -10.24 5.49
CA LEU A 522 -26.17 -9.78 6.17
C LEU A 522 -26.48 -8.30 5.89
N ALA A 523 -25.46 -7.44 5.85
CA ALA A 523 -25.62 -6.05 5.47
C ALA A 523 -26.09 -5.89 4.01
N ALA A 524 -25.55 -6.69 3.09
CA ALA A 524 -25.98 -6.71 1.68
C ALA A 524 -27.45 -7.13 1.53
N LEU A 525 -27.96 -8.07 2.36
CA LEU A 525 -29.39 -8.45 2.34
C LEU A 525 -30.33 -7.28 2.66
N GLY A 526 -29.99 -6.47 3.67
CA GLY A 526 -30.84 -5.34 4.08
C GLY A 526 -30.72 -4.14 3.15
N SER A 527 -29.49 -3.82 2.72
CA SER A 527 -29.20 -2.61 1.92
C SER A 527 -29.28 -2.80 0.41
N LYS A 528 -29.26 -4.04 -0.09
CA LYS A 528 -29.07 -4.39 -1.52
C LYS A 528 -27.79 -3.78 -2.13
N SER A 529 -26.77 -3.53 -1.30
CA SER A 529 -25.49 -2.92 -1.70
C SER A 529 -24.57 -3.83 -2.52
N SER A 530 -24.93 -5.09 -2.75
CA SER A 530 -24.18 -6.02 -3.59
C SER A 530 -25.08 -7.12 -4.12
N THR A 531 -24.86 -7.56 -5.36
CA THR A 531 -25.53 -8.75 -5.91
C THR A 531 -24.89 -10.01 -5.33
N ILE A 532 -25.70 -10.88 -4.73
CA ILE A 532 -25.22 -12.16 -4.20
C ILE A 532 -25.42 -13.24 -5.28
N ILE A 533 -24.34 -13.92 -5.67
CA ILE A 533 -24.37 -15.05 -6.62
C ILE A 533 -24.14 -16.35 -5.84
N ASP A 534 -25.10 -17.26 -5.94
CA ASP A 534 -24.94 -18.64 -5.48
C ASP A 534 -24.44 -19.49 -6.66
N ALA A 535 -23.19 -19.95 -6.56
CA ALA A 535 -22.51 -20.71 -7.58
C ALA A 535 -22.75 -22.24 -7.46
N ARG A 536 -23.58 -22.70 -6.51
CA ARG A 536 -23.90 -24.13 -6.33
C ARG A 536 -24.83 -24.64 -7.43
N SER A 537 -25.05 -25.96 -7.43
CA SER A 537 -26.01 -26.58 -8.32
C SER A 537 -27.45 -26.13 -8.04
N GLU A 538 -28.31 -26.20 -9.05
CA GLU A 538 -29.72 -25.81 -8.93
C GLU A 538 -30.44 -26.57 -7.80
N GLY A 539 -30.12 -27.85 -7.61
CA GLY A 539 -30.64 -28.68 -6.52
C GLY A 539 -30.17 -28.25 -5.12
N GLU A 540 -28.94 -27.72 -4.99
CA GLU A 540 -28.44 -27.15 -3.74
C GLU A 540 -29.09 -25.78 -3.45
N TYR A 541 -29.31 -24.98 -4.48
CA TYR A 541 -29.93 -23.66 -4.41
C TYR A 541 -31.43 -23.73 -4.05
N ASN A 542 -32.20 -24.58 -4.74
CA ASN A 542 -33.63 -24.78 -4.47
C ASN A 542 -33.90 -25.62 -3.21
N GLY A 543 -32.86 -26.26 -2.67
CA GLY A 543 -32.91 -27.01 -1.42
C GLY A 543 -33.43 -28.45 -1.53
N THR A 544 -33.61 -28.98 -2.74
CA THR A 544 -33.89 -30.41 -2.98
C THR A 544 -32.71 -31.31 -2.64
N VAL A 545 -31.48 -30.77 -2.71
CA VAL A 545 -30.25 -31.44 -2.27
C VAL A 545 -29.76 -30.79 -0.97
N LYS A 546 -29.50 -31.60 0.07
CA LYS A 546 -29.17 -31.12 1.42
C LYS A 546 -27.76 -31.53 1.87
N PHE A 547 -26.84 -30.57 1.88
CA PHE A 547 -25.47 -30.72 2.40
C PHE A 547 -25.21 -29.95 3.72
N SER A 548 -26.24 -29.35 4.32
CA SER A 548 -26.16 -28.48 5.50
C SER A 548 -27.41 -28.60 6.36
N GLN A 549 -27.38 -28.08 7.60
CA GLN A 549 -28.51 -28.16 8.55
C GLN A 549 -29.82 -27.61 7.97
N ARG A 550 -29.74 -26.50 7.25
CA ARG A 550 -30.78 -25.94 6.39
C ARG A 550 -30.41 -26.18 4.93
N SER A 551 -31.37 -26.56 4.09
CA SER A 551 -31.23 -26.55 2.63
C SER A 551 -31.81 -25.24 2.05
N GLY A 552 -31.57 -24.97 0.78
CA GLY A 552 -31.91 -23.70 0.13
C GLY A 552 -30.70 -22.76 0.02
N HIS A 553 -30.96 -21.48 -0.28
CA HIS A 553 -29.96 -20.44 -0.57
C HIS A 553 -30.02 -19.25 0.40
N VAL A 554 -29.01 -18.38 0.31
CA VAL A 554 -29.02 -17.07 0.98
C VAL A 554 -30.14 -16.22 0.37
N PRO A 555 -31.02 -15.55 1.15
CA PRO A 555 -32.09 -14.72 0.58
C PRO A 555 -31.56 -13.71 -0.45
N THR A 556 -32.37 -13.39 -1.47
CA THR A 556 -31.99 -12.50 -2.58
C THR A 556 -30.82 -12.94 -3.47
N ALA A 557 -30.14 -14.05 -3.19
CA ALA A 557 -29.09 -14.56 -4.06
C ALA A 557 -29.63 -15.04 -5.41
N CYS A 558 -28.88 -14.81 -6.48
CA CYS A 558 -29.17 -15.34 -7.82
C CYS A 558 -28.39 -16.64 -8.05
N SER A 559 -29.06 -17.68 -8.57
CA SER A 559 -28.39 -18.93 -8.96
C SER A 559 -27.64 -18.77 -10.28
N LEU A 560 -26.30 -18.87 -10.25
CA LEU A 560 -25.44 -19.01 -11.42
C LEU A 560 -24.39 -20.09 -11.15
N GLU A 561 -24.79 -21.35 -11.30
CA GLU A 561 -23.92 -22.51 -11.12
C GLU A 561 -22.58 -22.38 -11.85
N TRP A 562 -21.47 -22.64 -11.14
CA TRP A 562 -20.10 -22.45 -11.62
C TRP A 562 -19.81 -23.18 -12.95
N GLU A 563 -20.42 -24.36 -13.15
CA GLU A 563 -20.28 -25.16 -14.37
C GLU A 563 -20.80 -24.44 -15.63
N LYS A 564 -21.62 -23.41 -15.48
CA LYS A 564 -22.17 -22.64 -16.61
C LYS A 564 -21.17 -21.62 -17.18
N PHE A 565 -19.99 -21.45 -16.56
CA PHE A 565 -18.92 -20.53 -17.00
C PHE A 565 -17.73 -21.23 -17.69
N VAL A 566 -17.72 -22.57 -17.73
CA VAL A 566 -16.62 -23.38 -18.29
C VAL A 566 -17.17 -24.53 -19.13
N ASP A 567 -16.46 -24.91 -20.20
CA ASP A 567 -16.81 -26.10 -21.00
C ASP A 567 -16.46 -27.42 -20.28
N GLU A 568 -16.73 -28.56 -20.92
CA GLU A 568 -16.37 -29.90 -20.42
C GLU A 568 -14.85 -30.11 -20.26
N ASN A 569 -14.05 -29.41 -21.06
CA ASN A 569 -12.58 -29.43 -21.03
C ASN A 569 -12.00 -28.50 -19.95
N GLY A 570 -12.85 -27.76 -19.22
CA GLY A 570 -12.44 -26.79 -18.22
C GLY A 570 -11.88 -25.50 -18.79
N ARG A 571 -12.15 -25.18 -20.06
CA ARG A 571 -11.87 -23.87 -20.64
C ARG A 571 -12.96 -22.89 -20.27
N PHE A 572 -12.61 -21.64 -19.98
CA PHE A 572 -13.62 -20.62 -19.75
C PHE A 572 -14.34 -20.26 -21.06
N LEU A 573 -15.60 -19.86 -20.93
CA LEU A 573 -16.32 -19.27 -22.07
C LEU A 573 -15.72 -17.91 -22.44
N ASP A 574 -15.99 -17.46 -23.66
CA ASP A 574 -15.53 -16.15 -24.12
C ASP A 574 -16.12 -14.99 -23.30
N GLU A 575 -15.44 -13.84 -23.33
CA GLU A 575 -15.82 -12.66 -22.57
C GLU A 575 -17.29 -12.22 -22.82
N PRO A 576 -17.81 -12.18 -24.08
CA PRO A 576 -19.22 -11.90 -24.33
C PRO A 576 -20.17 -12.89 -23.64
N SER A 577 -19.88 -14.19 -23.69
CA SER A 577 -20.71 -15.24 -23.06
C SER A 577 -20.70 -15.16 -21.54
N LEU A 578 -19.54 -14.87 -20.94
CA LEU A 578 -19.41 -14.64 -19.50
C LEU A 578 -20.20 -13.40 -19.07
N ARG A 579 -20.09 -12.28 -19.82
CA ARG A 579 -20.87 -11.06 -19.58
C ARG A 579 -22.37 -11.30 -19.69
N ALA A 580 -22.83 -12.01 -20.73
CA ALA A 580 -24.23 -12.35 -20.91
C ALA A 580 -24.80 -13.16 -19.73
N LYS A 581 -24.02 -14.11 -19.19
CA LYS A 581 -24.41 -14.92 -18.02
C LYS A 581 -24.44 -14.13 -16.72
N LEU A 582 -23.51 -13.20 -16.50
CA LEU A 582 -23.56 -12.32 -15.33
C LEU A 582 -24.76 -11.37 -15.40
N ALA A 583 -25.09 -10.87 -16.60
CA ALA A 583 -26.24 -10.01 -16.82
C ALA A 583 -27.59 -10.69 -16.51
N THR A 584 -27.73 -12.02 -16.59
CA THR A 584 -28.98 -12.70 -16.17
C THR A 584 -29.19 -12.70 -14.64
N ALA A 585 -28.14 -12.47 -13.84
CA ALA A 585 -28.25 -12.15 -12.42
C ALA A 585 -28.33 -10.63 -12.14
N GLY A 586 -28.55 -9.81 -13.17
CA GLY A 586 -28.60 -8.35 -13.06
C GLY A 586 -27.24 -7.67 -12.84
N VAL A 587 -26.12 -8.41 -12.93
CA VAL A 587 -24.76 -7.89 -12.72
C VAL A 587 -24.28 -7.15 -13.95
N LYS A 588 -23.92 -5.88 -13.77
CA LYS A 588 -23.26 -5.03 -14.77
C LYS A 588 -21.75 -5.00 -14.53
N PRO A 589 -20.95 -4.53 -15.49
CA PRO A 589 -19.55 -4.19 -15.24
C PRO A 589 -19.44 -3.25 -14.02
N ASP A 590 -18.43 -3.50 -13.19
CA ASP A 590 -18.10 -2.74 -11.97
C ASP A 590 -19.14 -2.76 -10.82
N ASP A 591 -20.23 -3.54 -10.95
CA ASP A 591 -21.14 -3.79 -9.83
C ASP A 591 -20.44 -4.59 -8.71
N PRO A 592 -20.68 -4.26 -7.42
CA PRO A 592 -20.19 -5.05 -6.31
C PRO A 592 -20.93 -6.39 -6.23
N VAL A 593 -20.18 -7.48 -6.34
CA VAL A 593 -20.70 -8.86 -6.30
C VAL A 593 -20.15 -9.58 -5.09
N ILE A 594 -21.00 -10.33 -4.40
CA ILE A 594 -20.60 -11.34 -3.43
C ILE A 594 -20.92 -12.69 -4.04
N THR A 595 -20.00 -13.66 -4.01
CA THR A 595 -20.27 -15.02 -4.49
C THR A 595 -19.94 -16.07 -3.44
N HIS A 596 -20.69 -17.17 -3.46
CA HIS A 596 -20.44 -18.33 -2.62
C HIS A 596 -20.80 -19.65 -3.31
N CYS A 597 -20.26 -20.75 -2.79
CA CYS A 597 -20.56 -22.11 -3.22
C CYS A 597 -20.76 -23.01 -1.98
N GLN A 598 -20.57 -24.34 -2.08
CA GLN A 598 -20.52 -25.27 -0.95
C GLN A 598 -19.06 -25.69 -0.68
N GLY A 599 -18.66 -25.76 0.60
CA GLY A 599 -17.29 -26.12 0.97
C GLY A 599 -16.94 -27.58 0.63
N ALA A 600 -15.75 -27.82 0.07
CA ALA A 600 -15.28 -29.13 -0.41
C ALA A 600 -15.13 -30.25 0.64
N ALA A 601 -15.49 -30.00 1.90
CA ALA A 601 -15.67 -31.03 2.93
C ALA A 601 -17.06 -31.69 2.84
N ALA A 602 -18.11 -30.91 2.56
CA ALA A 602 -19.50 -31.40 2.55
C ALA A 602 -19.83 -32.28 1.32
N ARG A 603 -19.11 -32.13 0.21
CA ARG A 603 -19.18 -33.08 -0.93
C ARG A 603 -18.46 -34.41 -0.66
N ARG A 604 -17.66 -34.52 0.41
CA ARG A 604 -16.90 -35.75 0.75
C ARG A 604 -17.58 -36.64 1.79
N SER A 605 -18.69 -36.20 2.40
CA SER A 605 -19.48 -36.99 3.36
C SER A 605 -20.54 -37.89 2.72
N THR A 606 -20.69 -37.87 1.40
CA THR A 606 -21.53 -38.82 0.65
C THR A 606 -20.65 -39.89 -0.02
N PRO A 607 -20.64 -41.14 0.47
CA PRO A 607 -20.15 -42.26 -0.32
C PRO A 607 -21.05 -42.44 -1.54
N SER A 608 -20.47 -42.76 -2.69
CA SER A 608 -21.23 -43.37 -3.79
C SER A 608 -21.67 -44.77 -3.36
N SER A 609 -22.86 -44.89 -2.77
CA SER A 609 -23.32 -46.15 -2.17
C SER A 609 -23.83 -47.13 -3.23
N SER A 610 -22.96 -48.05 -3.64
CA SER A 610 -23.37 -49.44 -3.81
C SER A 610 -23.23 -50.17 -2.45
N SER A 611 -24.19 -51.06 -2.15
CA SER A 611 -24.26 -51.97 -0.97
C SER A 611 -24.44 -51.38 0.46
N ALA A 612 -25.69 -51.49 0.93
CA ALA A 612 -26.17 -52.02 2.22
C ALA A 612 -25.47 -51.82 3.60
N SER A 613 -26.34 -51.53 4.59
CA SER A 613 -26.34 -51.97 6.00
C SER A 613 -25.92 -51.00 7.13
N ALA A 614 -26.95 -50.56 7.87
CA ALA A 614 -27.08 -50.02 9.23
C ALA A 614 -25.85 -49.90 10.17
N SER A 615 -25.64 -48.70 10.74
CA SER A 615 -26.08 -48.34 12.13
C SER A 615 -25.60 -46.94 12.57
N LYS A 616 -26.24 -46.37 13.62
CA LYS A 616 -26.07 -45.00 14.19
C LYS A 616 -24.97 -44.95 15.28
N PRO A 617 -24.63 -43.78 15.88
CA PRO A 617 -24.43 -42.43 15.33
C PRO A 617 -23.15 -41.74 15.88
N ALA A 618 -22.68 -40.64 15.26
CA ALA A 618 -21.75 -39.71 15.91
C ALA A 618 -21.90 -38.26 15.41
N THR A 619 -21.89 -37.31 16.34
CA THR A 619 -21.92 -35.86 16.10
C THR A 619 -20.55 -35.31 15.73
N THR A 620 -20.45 -34.41 14.74
CA THR A 620 -19.53 -33.25 14.76
C THR A 620 -19.78 -32.26 13.60
N THR A 621 -19.38 -31.01 13.82
CA THR A 621 -19.57 -29.83 12.96
C THR A 621 -18.28 -29.37 12.29
N SER A 622 -18.35 -28.81 11.07
CA SER A 622 -17.61 -27.61 10.61
C SER A 622 -17.83 -27.36 9.12
N ALA A 623 -17.92 -26.09 8.72
CA ALA A 623 -18.05 -25.66 7.32
C ALA A 623 -16.92 -24.68 6.98
N GLY A 624 -16.31 -24.84 5.79
CA GLY A 624 -15.21 -23.99 5.32
C GLY A 624 -15.63 -22.97 4.24
N PRO A 625 -14.73 -22.06 3.86
CA PRO A 625 -14.96 -21.07 2.80
C PRO A 625 -15.08 -21.72 1.41
N THR A 626 -15.71 -21.00 0.48
CA THR A 626 -16.42 -21.58 -0.66
C THR A 626 -15.78 -21.23 -2.02
N GLY A 627 -16.02 -22.04 -3.06
CA GLY A 627 -15.25 -22.04 -4.32
C GLY A 627 -15.78 -21.22 -5.50
N ALA A 628 -14.97 -21.22 -6.57
CA ALA A 628 -15.19 -20.75 -7.95
C ALA A 628 -15.87 -19.38 -8.17
N THR A 629 -15.06 -18.41 -8.61
CA THR A 629 -15.49 -17.18 -9.29
C THR A 629 -14.84 -17.16 -10.68
N PRO A 630 -15.51 -16.73 -11.76
CA PRO A 630 -14.81 -16.48 -13.01
C PRO A 630 -13.70 -15.42 -12.81
N PRO A 631 -12.58 -15.50 -13.54
CA PRO A 631 -11.57 -14.45 -13.53
C PRO A 631 -12.22 -13.10 -13.90
N THR A 632 -11.77 -12.01 -13.25
CA THR A 632 -12.24 -10.67 -13.60
C THR A 632 -11.94 -10.40 -15.07
N LEU A 633 -13.00 -10.20 -15.86
CA LEU A 633 -12.98 -10.01 -17.31
C LEU A 633 -11.94 -8.96 -17.70
N PRO A 634 -11.15 -9.18 -18.78
CA PRO A 634 -10.25 -8.15 -19.28
C PRO A 634 -11.10 -6.95 -19.73
N SER A 635 -10.86 -5.80 -19.12
CA SER A 635 -11.41 -4.53 -19.60
C SER A 635 -10.37 -3.83 -20.47
N GLN A 636 -10.81 -3.32 -21.62
CA GLN A 636 -10.14 -2.18 -22.26
C GLN A 636 -9.95 -1.07 -21.20
N PRO A 637 -8.79 -0.39 -21.15
CA PRO A 637 -8.37 0.39 -19.99
C PRO A 637 -9.27 1.62 -19.74
N ASN A 638 -10.28 1.43 -18.89
CA ASN A 638 -11.13 2.50 -18.37
C ASN A 638 -10.59 2.93 -16.99
N PRO A 639 -10.09 4.17 -16.80
CA PRO A 639 -9.39 4.58 -15.58
C PRO A 639 -10.31 4.84 -14.36
N ARG A 640 -11.55 4.37 -14.38
CA ARG A 640 -12.52 4.46 -13.27
C ARG A 640 -12.70 3.09 -12.62
N ASN A 641 -11.98 2.79 -11.54
CA ASN A 641 -12.41 1.71 -10.64
C ASN A 641 -11.99 1.99 -9.18
N ASP A 642 -12.94 2.51 -8.42
CA ASP A 642 -12.95 2.79 -6.99
C ASP A 642 -13.20 1.51 -6.16
N GLY A 643 -12.33 0.50 -6.32
CA GLY A 643 -12.25 -0.64 -5.40
C GLY A 643 -13.46 -1.60 -5.37
N ARG A 644 -14.34 -1.56 -6.37
CA ARG A 644 -15.50 -2.46 -6.48
C ARG A 644 -15.06 -3.76 -7.15
N ARG A 645 -15.09 -4.86 -6.39
CA ARG A 645 -14.58 -6.18 -6.80
C ARG A 645 -15.51 -7.29 -6.30
N ILE A 646 -15.46 -8.43 -7.00
CA ILE A 646 -16.12 -9.65 -6.55
C ILE A 646 -15.47 -10.13 -5.25
N ARG A 647 -16.29 -10.39 -4.22
CA ARG A 647 -15.88 -10.91 -2.91
C ARG A 647 -16.39 -12.34 -2.74
N VAL A 648 -15.60 -13.21 -2.10
CA VAL A 648 -16.00 -14.60 -1.81
C VAL A 648 -16.35 -14.76 -0.33
N VAL A 649 -17.44 -15.46 -0.01
CA VAL A 649 -17.91 -15.61 1.39
C VAL A 649 -17.06 -16.62 2.19
N SER A 650 -16.67 -16.24 3.42
CA SER A 650 -16.21 -17.18 4.45
C SER A 650 -17.24 -17.42 5.55
N ASN A 651 -17.40 -18.70 5.90
CA ASN A 651 -18.19 -19.15 7.05
C ASN A 651 -17.30 -19.26 8.29
N HIS A 652 -17.30 -18.22 9.13
CA HIS A 652 -16.80 -18.31 10.50
C HIS A 652 -17.94 -18.06 11.48
N HIS A 653 -18.08 -18.94 12.47
CA HIS A 653 -19.06 -18.83 13.54
C HIS A 653 -18.42 -18.13 14.75
N ASP A 654 -18.82 -16.89 15.01
CA ASP A 654 -18.81 -16.37 16.37
C ASP A 654 -20.11 -16.77 17.06
N ALA A 655 -19.96 -17.45 18.20
CA ALA A 655 -21.07 -17.94 19.00
C ALA A 655 -21.30 -17.01 20.20
N VAL A 656 -22.39 -16.24 20.15
CA VAL A 656 -22.99 -15.58 21.31
C VAL A 656 -24.47 -15.94 21.31
N GLY A 657 -24.99 -16.38 22.45
CA GLY A 657 -26.33 -16.95 22.56
C GLY A 657 -27.45 -15.92 22.42
N THR A 658 -28.55 -16.33 21.82
CA THR A 658 -29.85 -15.65 21.92
C THR A 658 -30.31 -15.60 23.38
N PRO A 659 -31.07 -14.56 23.78
CA PRO A 659 -32.52 -14.77 23.80
C PRO A 659 -33.36 -13.56 23.33
N GLY A 660 -34.39 -13.86 22.53
CA GLY A 660 -35.67 -13.13 22.40
C GLY A 660 -35.69 -11.63 22.10
N LEU A 661 -36.40 -11.24 21.04
CA LEU A 661 -37.81 -10.80 21.16
C LEU A 661 -38.50 -10.67 19.77
N MET A 662 -39.83 -10.79 19.79
CA MET A 662 -40.90 -10.38 18.84
C MET A 662 -40.58 -10.13 17.34
N LYS A 663 -41.23 -10.77 16.35
CA LYS A 663 -42.67 -10.79 15.96
C LYS A 663 -43.22 -9.47 15.40
N MET A 664 -43.95 -9.62 14.27
CA MET A 664 -44.71 -8.62 13.49
C MET A 664 -43.83 -7.64 12.69
N SER A 665 -44.12 -7.35 11.41
CA SER A 665 -45.22 -7.80 10.52
C SER A 665 -44.73 -7.96 9.09
#